data_AF-A0A4V3FSZ7-F1
#
_entry.id   AF-A0A4V3FSZ7-F1
#
_cell.length_a   1.000
_cell.length_b   1.000
_cell.length_c   1.000
_cell.angle_alpha   90.00
_cell.angle_beta   90.00
_cell.angle_gamma   90.00
#
_symmetry.space_group_name_H-M   'P 1'
#
loop_
_entity.id
_entity.type
_entity.pdbx_description
1 polymer ?
#
loop_
_entity_poly.entity_id
_entity_poly.type
_entity_poly.pdbx_seq_one_letter_code
_entity_poly.pdbx_strand_id
1 'polypeptide(L)'
;MSTTAPQALKSLYIPAMTTLKPTEHYAGGIPIRAVENGLQIIVPAWYSMDLGHKVEVFCFGTVLSKTLEHASELNRDVVFTLAKGFVVDGDAADIYYKITIKNQVPEESKPRWTLLVKLTRPGEYDDIGGDDGHSDFNFTLDRYVVDDKFMPNDVVTMRIVTYRNLTKYDRIRCRWGSQEVVHDVTPEQALDPLNHPIDIFFNYNLIKAAGDGSAVAVAFQVVDRCGNYPDERAPWSALQRVVVDMNGDRLDSPLVLVKGQPTDRVDLDTLGDDDVIVRVYTTAKDFTVKDEVLLTWTGTPAQGPQIIVGPLSKTVDFVPFQLDFIIPNEAVRAIAKGSASVGFIRRREGESDRPSKNASVSVVGDISQLLAPTVDEAPGGTLPVDTPWATVSAPWYVGRNGSDLLNVIWEAKAPGGDPVYYEDPRPVGNVAEGEPVLRNVSKTEIQRFDGLSVKVYYVVTNRDNLLLSVRESLPFIMQVGVAKPTFDRPEVVEADDNDVLDPDNVPPTGATLVLTHTGTQDKDRFNFNWKGSASGGSFSDHIDLIPVTAGKPVRVTVPKQYVTANRDGTVTADYKIERGGETLGYSQELKLRIGVVEFKLPVATFSEATGAQKDQLNPDDIYPNGATVVIAATALLKEDDEITVTVEGKTTTTHPHKVLWAEAGKELTSIKIPHARIEAEDGGEIALSYKVDRKAGGTDGPSDPTVYDVRKVVVKDKLKVLGARLNHNRYEAFGTTRILSAFSDTDQPIEAEWKYSSDIDWKTASTWSDDSPNEPLHVRTADAQLTLNPVNITANGSAILAQRDEGDLVGWGKAESGANIPPHIALLKDIVGVSATNADFAIRRADGEVLAWGGGGGGDMGNTNPFGFTEVIGNLAAFAGLKGTGAITTWGSEDSGGTLPAPISALTDIVRLFSNTWNFAALRANGKVVAWGRTQPGGGMPPEIGDLTDIATLLGNNVDFAGLRNHGQLVSWSIESNGGELPQAIADLTDVIELSASSAKAFTAKRITGQLVAWGSESFGGTIDPVIAELKDIVEVSSTANAFAARRTNGRVMAWGSELNGGKIPPEIALMDDIVQVCGSSLAFAALRKNGTVVAWGNANYGGDVSPLADQLVKVQALYSGHASFIALTADGRVVTWGDPRFGGDSSAVQDRLRGQVSYLASPVSRGLALKARRFKEGGR
;
A
#
# COMPACT_ATOMS: atom_id res chain seq x y z
N MET A 1 -29.35 69.52 -15.66
CA MET A 1 -29.12 68.10 -15.32
C MET A 1 -28.71 67.40 -16.60
N SER A 2 -27.41 67.19 -16.80
CA SER A 2 -26.90 66.41 -17.93
C SER A 2 -26.70 64.99 -17.42
N THR A 3 -27.52 64.08 -17.92
CA THR A 3 -27.37 62.63 -17.72
C THR A 3 -26.24 62.15 -18.62
N THR A 4 -25.05 61.99 -18.06
CA THR A 4 -23.96 61.22 -18.67
C THR A 4 -24.42 59.76 -18.80
N ALA A 5 -24.31 59.19 -20.01
CA ALA A 5 -24.58 57.79 -20.26
C ALA A 5 -23.66 56.87 -19.41
N PRO A 6 -24.14 55.70 -18.96
CA PRO A 6 -23.32 54.74 -18.21
C PRO A 6 -22.12 54.27 -19.04
N GLN A 7 -20.95 54.16 -18.40
CA GLN A 7 -19.69 53.78 -19.05
C GLN A 7 -19.56 52.26 -19.03
N ALA A 8 -19.67 51.61 -20.19
CA ALA A 8 -19.59 50.15 -20.29
C ALA A 8 -18.36 49.57 -19.56
N LEU A 9 -18.61 48.95 -18.41
CA LEU A 9 -17.60 48.24 -17.62
C LEU A 9 -17.05 47.05 -18.41
N LYS A 10 -15.74 46.85 -18.35
CA LYS A 10 -15.07 45.69 -18.97
C LYS A 10 -15.42 44.41 -18.20
N SER A 11 -15.28 43.25 -18.84
CA SER A 11 -15.42 41.98 -18.12
C SER A 11 -14.25 41.78 -17.16
N LEU A 12 -14.50 41.16 -16.01
CA LEU A 12 -13.45 40.72 -15.09
C LEU A 12 -12.54 39.68 -15.77
N TYR A 13 -11.36 39.47 -15.21
CA TYR A 13 -10.37 38.51 -15.70
C TYR A 13 -9.94 37.60 -14.56
N ILE A 14 -9.80 36.30 -14.85
CA ILE A 14 -9.32 35.29 -13.89
C ILE A 14 -8.09 34.60 -14.49
N PRO A 15 -6.90 34.72 -13.87
CA PRO A 15 -5.71 34.01 -14.30
C PRO A 15 -5.91 32.49 -14.32
N ALA A 16 -5.24 31.81 -15.26
CA ALA A 16 -5.33 30.35 -15.48
C ALA A 16 -6.72 29.77 -15.82
N MET A 17 -7.75 30.60 -16.03
CA MET A 17 -9.06 30.16 -16.53
C MET A 17 -8.93 29.50 -17.91
N THR A 18 -9.56 28.34 -18.08
CA THR A 18 -9.51 27.54 -19.31
C THR A 18 -10.77 27.69 -20.16
N THR A 19 -10.63 27.46 -21.46
CA THR A 19 -11.78 27.40 -22.38
C THR A 19 -12.36 25.99 -22.40
N LEU A 20 -13.65 25.86 -22.07
CA LEU A 20 -14.34 24.57 -22.04
C LEU A 20 -14.82 24.13 -23.44
N LYS A 21 -14.71 22.83 -23.73
CA LYS A 21 -15.22 22.18 -24.95
C LYS A 21 -16.00 20.91 -24.56
N PRO A 22 -17.32 20.81 -24.86
CA PRO A 22 -18.20 21.89 -25.30
C PRO A 22 -18.26 23.01 -24.25
N THR A 23 -18.68 24.22 -24.62
CA THR A 23 -18.73 25.36 -23.68
C THR A 23 -19.98 25.32 -22.78
N GLU A 24 -21.06 24.67 -23.23
CA GLU A 24 -22.38 24.67 -22.57
C GLU A 24 -22.82 26.10 -22.20
N HIS A 25 -23.19 26.36 -20.94
CA HIS A 25 -23.65 27.66 -20.44
C HIS A 25 -22.59 28.42 -19.65
N TYR A 26 -21.36 27.91 -19.59
CA TYR A 26 -20.26 28.49 -18.81
C TYR A 26 -19.45 29.50 -19.62
N ALA A 27 -18.89 30.51 -18.95
CA ALA A 27 -17.95 31.45 -19.53
C ALA A 27 -16.51 30.91 -19.58
N GLY A 28 -16.19 29.89 -18.77
CA GLY A 28 -14.86 29.26 -18.67
C GLY A 28 -14.77 28.25 -17.53
N GLY A 29 -13.63 27.55 -17.47
CA GLY A 29 -13.29 26.58 -16.44
C GLY A 29 -12.22 27.09 -15.47
N ILE A 30 -12.35 26.79 -14.19
CA ILE A 30 -11.34 27.07 -13.16
C ILE A 30 -10.66 25.75 -12.76
N PRO A 31 -9.38 25.53 -13.16
CA PRO A 31 -8.61 24.37 -12.75
C PRO A 31 -8.06 24.52 -11.31
N ILE A 32 -7.65 23.41 -10.67
CA ILE A 32 -7.12 23.39 -9.30
C ILE A 32 -5.92 24.34 -9.13
N ARG A 33 -5.03 24.38 -10.12
CA ARG A 33 -3.85 25.26 -10.15
C ARG A 33 -4.18 26.75 -10.09
N ALA A 34 -5.38 27.16 -10.54
CA ALA A 34 -5.81 28.56 -10.47
C ALA A 34 -6.14 28.99 -9.03
N VAL A 35 -6.19 28.03 -8.09
CA VAL A 35 -6.68 28.22 -6.72
C VAL A 35 -5.64 27.86 -5.67
N GLU A 36 -4.53 27.19 -6.04
CA GLU A 36 -3.48 26.73 -5.12
C GLU A 36 -2.92 27.85 -4.22
N ASN A 37 -2.80 29.06 -4.77
CA ASN A 37 -2.34 30.27 -4.07
C ASN A 37 -3.47 31.29 -3.80
N GLY A 38 -4.73 30.83 -3.81
CA GLY A 38 -5.92 31.68 -3.79
C GLY A 38 -6.32 32.13 -5.20
N LEU A 39 -7.61 32.10 -5.49
CA LEU A 39 -8.14 32.44 -6.80
C LEU A 39 -8.08 33.96 -7.01
N GLN A 40 -7.29 34.40 -7.98
CA GLN A 40 -7.22 35.81 -8.34
C GLN A 40 -8.39 36.21 -9.23
N ILE A 41 -9.04 37.32 -8.88
CA ILE A 41 -10.10 37.95 -9.65
C ILE A 41 -9.69 39.39 -9.92
N ILE A 42 -9.43 39.69 -11.19
CA ILE A 42 -8.87 40.96 -11.63
C ILE A 42 -10.01 41.79 -12.23
N VAL A 43 -10.25 42.95 -11.63
CA VAL A 43 -11.20 43.96 -12.13
C VAL A 43 -10.41 44.99 -12.94
N PRO A 44 -10.65 45.11 -14.25
CA PRO A 44 -9.92 46.06 -15.07
C PRO A 44 -10.15 47.52 -14.64
N ALA A 45 -9.11 48.34 -14.76
CA ALA A 45 -9.22 49.79 -14.55
C ALA A 45 -10.33 50.40 -15.42
N TRP A 46 -11.18 51.24 -14.83
CA TRP A 46 -12.28 51.92 -15.53
C TRP A 46 -11.97 53.40 -15.78
N TYR A 47 -12.62 53.97 -16.80
CA TYR A 47 -12.27 55.26 -17.39
C TYR A 47 -12.39 56.48 -16.46
N SER A 48 -13.07 56.34 -15.32
CA SER A 48 -13.32 57.41 -14.33
C SER A 48 -12.87 57.02 -12.92
N MET A 49 -11.92 56.09 -12.77
CA MET A 49 -11.42 55.62 -11.48
C MET A 49 -10.81 56.77 -10.64
N ASP A 50 -11.37 57.01 -9.45
CA ASP A 50 -10.95 58.09 -8.53
C ASP A 50 -11.04 57.63 -7.07
N LEU A 51 -10.42 58.37 -6.15
CA LEU A 51 -10.41 58.07 -4.72
C LEU A 51 -11.83 58.10 -4.13
N GLY A 52 -12.11 57.18 -3.23
CA GLY A 52 -13.43 56.99 -2.60
C GLY A 52 -14.41 56.19 -3.46
N HIS A 53 -14.03 55.73 -4.65
CA HIS A 53 -14.83 54.75 -5.38
C HIS A 53 -14.73 53.39 -4.68
N LYS A 54 -15.89 52.73 -4.53
CA LYS A 54 -15.96 51.38 -3.95
C LYS A 54 -16.24 50.36 -5.04
N VAL A 55 -15.39 49.35 -5.15
CA VAL A 55 -15.58 48.18 -6.00
C VAL A 55 -15.97 46.98 -5.12
N GLU A 56 -16.96 46.22 -5.58
CA GLU A 56 -17.45 45.00 -4.95
C GLU A 56 -17.48 43.88 -5.99
N VAL A 57 -16.72 42.80 -5.80
CA VAL A 57 -16.76 41.59 -6.62
C VAL A 57 -17.67 40.57 -5.93
N PHE A 58 -18.68 40.11 -6.65
CA PHE A 58 -19.60 39.06 -6.23
C PHE A 58 -19.13 37.77 -6.88
N CYS A 59 -18.73 36.79 -6.06
CA CYS A 59 -18.24 35.50 -6.53
C CYS A 59 -18.35 34.46 -5.43
N PHE A 60 -18.72 33.21 -5.76
CA PHE A 60 -18.73 32.08 -4.81
C PHE A 60 -19.52 32.36 -3.51
N GLY A 61 -20.67 33.04 -3.61
CA GLY A 61 -21.49 33.42 -2.46
C GLY A 61 -20.86 34.46 -1.52
N THR A 62 -19.70 35.01 -1.89
CA THR A 62 -18.94 36.02 -1.15
C THR A 62 -18.92 37.35 -1.90
N VAL A 63 -18.81 38.44 -1.15
CA VAL A 63 -18.59 39.78 -1.70
C VAL A 63 -17.24 40.28 -1.25
N LEU A 64 -16.29 40.35 -2.18
CA LEU A 64 -14.99 40.98 -1.94
C LEU A 64 -15.14 42.47 -2.21
N SER A 65 -14.70 43.33 -1.31
CA SER A 65 -14.87 44.77 -1.47
C SER A 65 -13.60 45.54 -1.19
N LYS A 66 -13.39 46.60 -1.97
CA LYS A 66 -12.29 47.53 -1.78
C LYS A 66 -12.76 48.95 -2.11
N THR A 67 -12.45 49.88 -1.21
CA THR A 67 -12.54 51.32 -1.50
C THR A 67 -11.16 51.80 -1.91
N LEU A 68 -11.08 52.61 -2.96
CA LEU A 68 -9.82 53.22 -3.39
C LEU A 68 -9.47 54.36 -2.44
N GLU A 69 -8.36 54.24 -1.74
CA GLU A 69 -7.96 55.18 -0.68
C GLU A 69 -6.61 55.84 -0.97
N HIS A 70 -5.82 55.27 -1.89
CA HIS A 70 -4.49 55.75 -2.22
C HIS A 70 -4.32 56.07 -3.71
N ALA A 71 -3.64 57.18 -4.01
CA ALA A 71 -3.41 57.63 -5.39
C ALA A 71 -2.61 56.61 -6.24
N SER A 72 -1.84 55.72 -5.59
CA SER A 72 -1.12 54.61 -6.24
C SER A 72 -2.04 53.55 -6.85
N GLU A 73 -3.32 53.54 -6.49
CA GLU A 73 -4.32 52.55 -6.95
C GLU A 73 -5.07 53.02 -8.20
N LEU A 74 -4.95 54.30 -8.58
CA LEU A 74 -5.69 54.89 -9.69
C LEU A 74 -5.14 54.42 -11.05
N ASN A 75 -6.06 54.20 -12.01
CA ASN A 75 -5.76 53.72 -13.37
C ASN A 75 -5.01 52.38 -13.43
N ARG A 76 -5.15 51.55 -12.39
CA ARG A 76 -4.60 50.20 -12.32
C ARG A 76 -5.73 49.19 -12.13
N ASP A 77 -5.49 47.96 -12.56
CA ASP A 77 -6.42 46.87 -12.32
C ASP A 77 -6.50 46.59 -10.81
N VAL A 78 -7.71 46.31 -10.33
CA VAL A 78 -7.93 45.95 -8.93
C VAL A 78 -7.92 44.44 -8.82
N VAL A 79 -6.90 43.91 -8.17
CA VAL A 79 -6.75 42.47 -7.93
C VAL A 79 -7.40 42.11 -6.60
N PHE A 80 -8.30 41.15 -6.64
CA PHE A 80 -8.84 40.47 -5.47
C PHE A 80 -8.26 39.06 -5.41
N THR A 81 -7.95 38.57 -4.22
CA THR A 81 -7.59 37.18 -4.00
C THR A 81 -8.66 36.55 -3.13
N LEU A 82 -9.32 35.52 -3.66
CA LEU A 82 -10.29 34.72 -2.93
C LEU A 82 -9.56 33.49 -2.39
N ALA A 83 -9.53 33.32 -1.07
CA ALA A 83 -8.83 32.18 -0.46
C ALA A 83 -9.44 30.85 -0.95
N LYS A 84 -8.59 29.83 -1.13
CA LYS A 84 -8.96 28.52 -1.68
C LYS A 84 -10.22 27.91 -1.04
N GLY A 85 -10.39 28.06 0.27
CA GLY A 85 -11.53 27.51 1.01
C GLY A 85 -12.90 28.10 0.64
N PHE A 86 -12.96 29.25 -0.03
CA PHE A 86 -14.21 29.82 -0.54
C PHE A 86 -14.55 29.34 -1.95
N VAL A 87 -13.58 28.77 -2.68
CA VAL A 87 -13.79 28.23 -4.01
C VAL A 87 -14.23 26.78 -3.84
N VAL A 88 -15.41 26.45 -4.35
CA VAL A 88 -16.02 25.12 -4.21
C VAL A 88 -16.12 24.50 -5.60
N ASP A 89 -15.94 23.17 -5.65
CA ASP A 89 -16.12 22.38 -6.85
C ASP A 89 -17.54 22.51 -7.42
N GLY A 90 -17.67 22.55 -8.75
CA GLY A 90 -18.96 22.65 -9.45
C GLY A 90 -19.29 24.04 -10.01
N ASP A 91 -20.59 24.36 -10.08
CA ASP A 91 -21.09 25.55 -10.76
C ASP A 91 -20.95 26.81 -9.89
N ALA A 92 -20.21 27.80 -10.40
CA ALA A 92 -20.07 29.11 -9.79
C ALA A 92 -20.80 30.16 -10.61
N ALA A 93 -22.07 30.40 -10.28
CA ALA A 93 -22.94 31.37 -10.94
C ALA A 93 -22.83 32.78 -10.35
N ASP A 94 -23.36 33.77 -11.07
CA ASP A 94 -23.45 35.18 -10.66
C ASP A 94 -22.09 35.80 -10.30
N ILE A 95 -21.06 35.52 -11.12
CA ILE A 95 -19.74 36.16 -10.97
C ILE A 95 -19.72 37.48 -11.74
N TYR A 96 -19.63 38.60 -11.01
CA TYR A 96 -19.59 39.95 -11.57
C TYR A 96 -18.99 40.93 -10.55
N TYR A 97 -18.73 42.17 -10.98
CA TYR A 97 -18.36 43.24 -10.07
C TYR A 97 -19.28 44.45 -10.22
N LYS A 98 -19.36 45.25 -9.15
CA LYS A 98 -20.15 46.47 -9.05
C LYS A 98 -19.28 47.62 -8.57
N ILE A 99 -19.39 48.76 -9.24
CA ILE A 99 -18.72 50.00 -8.83
C ILE A 99 -19.76 50.96 -8.25
N THR A 100 -19.48 51.48 -7.06
CA THR A 100 -20.29 52.48 -6.36
C THR A 100 -19.52 53.79 -6.27
N ILE A 101 -20.09 54.84 -6.86
CA ILE A 101 -19.57 56.20 -6.85
C ILE A 101 -20.51 57.09 -6.03
N LYS A 102 -19.96 57.95 -5.19
CA LYS A 102 -20.75 58.86 -4.33
C LYS A 102 -21.66 59.74 -5.20
N ASN A 103 -22.97 59.71 -4.90
CA ASN A 103 -24.03 60.43 -5.63
C ASN A 103 -24.31 59.96 -7.08
N GLN A 104 -23.91 58.74 -7.45
CA GLN A 104 -24.30 58.09 -8.71
C GLN A 104 -25.00 56.75 -8.45
N VAL A 105 -25.72 56.26 -9.45
CA VAL A 105 -26.31 54.91 -9.40
C VAL A 105 -25.17 53.89 -9.60
N PRO A 106 -25.05 52.85 -8.75
CA PRO A 106 -24.04 51.81 -8.92
C PRO A 106 -24.13 51.13 -10.29
N GLU A 107 -22.99 50.84 -10.90
CA GLU A 107 -22.90 50.18 -12.20
C GLU A 107 -22.32 48.76 -12.05
N GLU A 108 -22.90 47.78 -12.74
CA GLU A 108 -22.51 46.37 -12.68
C GLU A 108 -21.87 45.92 -14.00
N SER A 109 -20.85 45.06 -13.90
CA SER A 109 -20.21 44.44 -15.06
C SER A 109 -21.15 43.44 -15.74
N LYS A 110 -21.18 43.45 -17.08
CA LYS A 110 -21.94 42.50 -17.90
C LYS A 110 -21.03 41.81 -18.92
N PRO A 111 -21.29 40.53 -19.28
CA PRO A 111 -22.29 39.64 -18.68
C PRO A 111 -21.89 39.17 -17.28
N ARG A 112 -22.85 38.72 -16.48
CA ARG A 112 -22.57 37.95 -15.26
C ARG A 112 -22.14 36.54 -15.66
N TRP A 113 -21.04 36.06 -15.12
CA TRP A 113 -20.47 34.77 -15.52
C TRP A 113 -21.02 33.63 -14.67
N THR A 114 -21.18 32.48 -15.34
CA THR A 114 -21.23 31.18 -14.69
C THR A 114 -19.94 30.45 -15.08
N LEU A 115 -19.16 30.00 -14.10
CA LEU A 115 -17.92 29.26 -14.33
C LEU A 115 -18.05 27.83 -13.80
N LEU A 116 -17.37 26.88 -14.46
CA LEU A 116 -17.25 25.52 -13.97
C LEU A 116 -15.94 25.40 -13.20
N VAL A 117 -15.99 24.99 -11.94
CA VAL A 117 -14.80 24.81 -11.11
C VAL A 117 -14.52 23.32 -10.96
N LYS A 118 -13.27 22.89 -11.23
CA LYS A 118 -12.75 21.58 -10.85
C LYS A 118 -11.49 21.71 -10.01
N LEU A 119 -11.61 21.40 -8.73
CA LEU A 119 -10.54 21.40 -7.72
C LEU A 119 -9.95 20.01 -7.46
N THR A 120 -10.40 19.01 -8.21
CA THR A 120 -9.95 17.62 -8.13
C THR A 120 -9.14 17.26 -9.39
N ARG A 121 -8.13 16.40 -9.23
CA ARG A 121 -7.35 15.87 -10.37
C ARG A 121 -8.00 14.59 -10.88
N PRO A 122 -8.01 14.31 -12.19
CA PRO A 122 -8.40 12.98 -12.68
C PRO A 122 -7.43 11.94 -12.08
N GLY A 123 -7.94 10.97 -11.32
CA GLY A 123 -7.14 9.98 -10.59
C GLY A 123 -6.57 10.42 -9.23
N GLU A 124 -6.74 11.69 -8.82
CA GLU A 124 -6.06 12.31 -7.65
C GLU A 124 -4.52 12.19 -7.67
N TYR A 125 -3.85 12.35 -6.52
CA TYR A 125 -2.44 12.00 -6.38
C TYR A 125 -2.30 10.48 -6.39
N ASP A 126 -1.20 10.01 -6.97
CA ASP A 126 -0.82 8.61 -6.92
C ASP A 126 -0.31 8.30 -5.51
N ASP A 127 -1.19 7.66 -4.74
CA ASP A 127 -0.98 7.28 -3.35
C ASP A 127 -0.05 6.05 -3.22
N ILE A 128 0.30 5.40 -4.35
CA ILE A 128 1.14 4.22 -4.47
C ILE A 128 2.36 4.56 -5.34
N GLY A 129 3.43 5.10 -4.74
CA GLY A 129 4.67 5.33 -5.49
C GLY A 129 5.41 4.02 -5.77
N GLY A 130 5.51 3.60 -7.05
CA GLY A 130 6.33 2.42 -7.38
C GLY A 130 6.27 1.84 -8.79
N ASP A 131 5.19 2.05 -9.56
CA ASP A 131 4.99 1.36 -10.85
C ASP A 131 5.11 2.31 -12.06
N ASP A 132 5.30 1.77 -13.27
CA ASP A 132 5.55 2.49 -14.54
C ASP A 132 4.35 3.35 -15.05
N GLY A 133 3.43 3.79 -14.18
CA GLY A 133 2.28 4.66 -14.46
C GLY A 133 1.31 4.83 -13.28
N HIS A 134 0.25 5.63 -13.45
CA HIS A 134 -0.72 6.00 -12.41
C HIS A 134 -1.61 4.82 -11.99
N SER A 135 -1.66 4.56 -10.68
CA SER A 135 -2.42 3.44 -10.10
C SER A 135 -3.92 3.42 -10.43
N ASP A 136 -4.54 4.60 -10.58
CA ASP A 136 -5.94 4.77 -10.99
C ASP A 136 -6.22 4.55 -12.49
N PHE A 137 -5.19 4.60 -13.34
CA PHE A 137 -5.36 4.56 -14.79
C PHE A 137 -5.12 3.16 -15.35
N ASN A 138 -6.15 2.33 -15.23
CA ASN A 138 -6.13 0.95 -15.69
C ASN A 138 -6.89 0.78 -17.01
N PHE A 139 -6.40 -0.09 -17.89
CA PHE A 139 -7.08 -0.45 -19.13
C PHE A 139 -6.77 -1.90 -19.54
N THR A 140 -7.63 -2.47 -20.39
CA THR A 140 -7.40 -3.78 -21.01
C THR A 140 -7.44 -3.66 -22.54
N LEU A 141 -6.62 -4.45 -23.23
CA LEU A 141 -6.70 -4.63 -24.68
C LEU A 141 -7.38 -5.95 -25.01
N ASP A 142 -8.21 -5.97 -26.05
CA ASP A 142 -8.79 -7.21 -26.61
C ASP A 142 -7.75 -8.04 -27.39
N ARG A 143 -6.61 -7.45 -27.76
CA ARG A 143 -5.55 -8.08 -28.53
C ARG A 143 -4.16 -7.53 -28.16
N TYR A 144 -3.26 -8.43 -27.75
CA TYR A 144 -1.86 -8.13 -27.40
C TYR A 144 -0.84 -8.58 -28.45
N VAL A 145 -1.31 -9.22 -29.52
CA VAL A 145 -0.51 -9.63 -30.68
C VAL A 145 -1.28 -9.28 -31.95
N VAL A 146 -0.68 -8.46 -32.81
CA VAL A 146 -1.21 -8.08 -34.12
C VAL A 146 -0.28 -8.65 -35.18
N ASP A 147 -0.72 -9.66 -35.92
CA ASP A 147 0.08 -10.36 -36.93
C ASP A 147 -0.41 -10.06 -38.37
N ASP A 148 0.11 -10.80 -39.33
CA ASP A 148 -0.22 -10.73 -40.76
C ASP A 148 -1.69 -11.09 -41.09
N LYS A 149 -2.45 -11.58 -40.10
CA LYS A 149 -3.88 -11.87 -40.24
C LYS A 149 -4.77 -10.69 -39.84
N PHE A 150 -4.19 -9.59 -39.34
CA PHE A 150 -4.93 -8.37 -39.04
C PHE A 150 -5.32 -7.65 -40.33
N MET A 151 -6.61 -7.62 -40.65
CA MET A 151 -7.14 -7.16 -41.94
C MET A 151 -7.53 -5.67 -41.91
N PRO A 152 -7.69 -4.98 -43.06
CA PRO A 152 -8.02 -3.54 -43.11
C PRO A 152 -9.26 -3.07 -42.34
N ASN A 153 -10.20 -3.97 -42.03
CA ASN A 153 -11.41 -3.66 -41.27
C ASN A 153 -11.29 -4.01 -39.78
N ASP A 154 -10.17 -4.60 -39.34
CA ASP A 154 -9.95 -4.98 -37.96
C ASP A 154 -9.57 -3.76 -37.11
N VAL A 155 -9.93 -3.85 -35.83
CA VAL A 155 -9.58 -2.88 -34.79
C VAL A 155 -9.02 -3.62 -33.58
N VAL A 156 -8.18 -2.92 -32.81
CA VAL A 156 -7.86 -3.31 -31.43
C VAL A 156 -8.64 -2.38 -30.52
N THR A 157 -9.37 -2.96 -29.57
CA THR A 157 -10.20 -2.24 -28.62
C THR A 157 -9.46 -2.11 -27.29
N MET A 158 -9.28 -0.87 -26.85
CA MET A 158 -8.81 -0.54 -25.52
C MET A 158 -9.98 -0.13 -24.65
N ARG A 159 -10.25 -0.93 -23.62
CA ARG A 159 -11.29 -0.65 -22.63
C ARG A 159 -10.67 0.00 -21.41
N ILE A 160 -11.08 1.23 -21.13
CA ILE A 160 -10.60 2.00 -19.97
C ILE A 160 -11.46 1.65 -18.76
N VAL A 161 -10.78 1.31 -17.66
CA VAL A 161 -11.41 1.10 -16.36
C VAL A 161 -11.71 2.46 -15.73
N THR A 162 -12.82 2.55 -15.02
CA THR A 162 -13.23 3.78 -14.32
C THR A 162 -12.15 4.26 -13.36
N TYR A 163 -11.84 5.56 -13.42
CA TYR A 163 -10.84 6.23 -12.58
C TYR A 163 -11.50 7.28 -11.66
N ARG A 164 -10.85 7.63 -10.53
CA ARG A 164 -11.39 8.64 -9.60
C ARG A 164 -11.55 10.00 -10.29
N ASN A 165 -12.62 10.73 -9.94
CA ASN A 165 -12.99 12.02 -10.52
C ASN A 165 -13.29 12.02 -12.04
N LEU A 166 -13.66 10.85 -12.59
CA LEU A 166 -14.25 10.73 -13.93
C LEU A 166 -15.42 11.71 -14.09
N THR A 167 -15.30 12.63 -15.03
CA THR A 167 -16.39 13.55 -15.37
C THR A 167 -16.66 13.59 -16.87
N LYS A 168 -17.88 13.99 -17.23
CA LYS A 168 -18.25 14.21 -18.62
C LYS A 168 -17.27 15.19 -19.27
N TYR A 169 -16.86 14.85 -20.48
CA TYR A 169 -15.91 15.60 -21.31
C TYR A 169 -14.49 15.68 -20.75
N ASP A 170 -14.11 14.78 -19.83
CA ASP A 170 -12.69 14.47 -19.65
C ASP A 170 -12.12 14.00 -20.99
N ARG A 171 -10.91 14.45 -21.28
CA ARG A 171 -10.19 14.10 -22.51
C ARG A 171 -9.20 13.00 -22.22
N ILE A 172 -9.45 11.84 -22.79
CA ILE A 172 -8.59 10.68 -22.69
C ILE A 172 -7.71 10.60 -23.95
N ARG A 173 -6.40 10.64 -23.74
CA ARG A 173 -5.37 10.55 -24.77
C ARG A 173 -4.75 9.17 -24.74
N CYS A 174 -5.05 8.36 -25.74
CA CYS A 174 -4.65 6.96 -25.82
C CYS A 174 -3.56 6.82 -26.87
N ARG A 175 -2.48 6.12 -26.56
CA ARG A 175 -1.32 5.98 -27.44
C ARG A 175 -1.07 4.55 -27.85
N TRP A 176 -0.68 4.40 -29.11
CA TRP A 176 -0.20 3.16 -29.71
C TRP A 176 1.12 3.45 -30.42
N GLY A 177 2.23 3.17 -29.76
CA GLY A 177 3.57 3.56 -30.20
C GLY A 177 3.67 5.08 -30.41
N SER A 178 3.92 5.50 -31.64
CA SER A 178 4.03 6.92 -32.01
C SER A 178 2.67 7.57 -32.34
N GLN A 179 1.57 6.82 -32.40
CA GLN A 179 0.25 7.32 -32.81
C GLN A 179 -0.64 7.61 -31.59
N GLU A 180 -1.59 8.53 -31.75
CA GLU A 180 -2.50 8.97 -30.69
C GLU A 180 -3.96 8.93 -31.17
N VAL A 181 -4.85 8.49 -30.29
CA VAL A 181 -6.31 8.61 -30.40
C VAL A 181 -6.81 9.40 -29.21
N VAL A 182 -7.66 10.39 -29.45
CA VAL A 182 -8.27 11.21 -28.40
C VAL A 182 -9.75 10.90 -28.32
N HIS A 183 -10.24 10.69 -27.10
CA HIS A 183 -11.65 10.45 -26.80
C HIS A 183 -12.12 11.42 -25.72
N ASP A 184 -13.22 12.12 -25.96
CA ASP A 184 -13.88 12.93 -24.94
C ASP A 184 -14.98 12.07 -24.30
N VAL A 185 -14.93 11.92 -22.97
CA VAL A 185 -15.91 11.12 -22.20
C VAL A 185 -17.32 11.67 -22.40
N THR A 186 -18.29 10.82 -22.76
CA THR A 186 -19.68 11.29 -22.93
C THR A 186 -20.39 11.43 -21.57
N PRO A 187 -21.48 12.22 -21.48
CA PRO A 187 -22.30 12.30 -20.27
C PRO A 187 -22.80 10.94 -19.77
N GLU A 188 -23.17 10.03 -20.69
CA GLU A 188 -23.65 8.69 -20.37
C GLU A 188 -22.51 7.81 -19.81
N GLN A 189 -21.32 7.90 -20.41
CA GLN A 189 -20.11 7.21 -19.93
C GLN A 189 -19.69 7.68 -18.53
N ALA A 190 -19.83 8.98 -18.23
CA ALA A 190 -19.50 9.51 -16.91
C ALA A 190 -20.55 9.18 -15.84
N LEU A 191 -21.83 9.11 -16.22
CA LEU A 191 -22.93 8.85 -15.28
C LEU A 191 -23.06 7.37 -14.92
N ASP A 192 -22.89 6.48 -15.90
CA ASP A 192 -23.03 5.03 -15.73
C ASP A 192 -22.00 4.28 -16.59
N PRO A 193 -20.71 4.32 -16.19
CA PRO A 193 -19.63 3.70 -16.96
C PRO A 193 -19.71 2.17 -17.06
N LEU A 194 -20.49 1.51 -16.19
CA LEU A 194 -20.69 0.07 -16.24
C LEU A 194 -21.56 -0.35 -17.43
N ASN A 195 -22.62 0.41 -17.71
CA ASN A 195 -23.50 0.16 -18.86
C ASN A 195 -23.07 0.92 -20.13
N HIS A 196 -22.23 1.94 -19.98
CA HIS A 196 -21.66 2.73 -21.07
C HIS A 196 -20.13 2.74 -20.99
N PRO A 197 -19.45 1.64 -21.36
CA PRO A 197 -18.00 1.53 -21.24
C PRO A 197 -17.28 2.54 -22.15
N ILE A 198 -16.06 2.89 -21.73
CA ILE A 198 -15.15 3.74 -22.51
C ILE A 198 -14.24 2.83 -23.35
N ASP A 199 -14.71 2.52 -24.56
CA ASP A 199 -13.99 1.70 -25.53
C ASP A 199 -13.35 2.58 -26.62
N ILE A 200 -12.03 2.47 -26.76
CA ILE A 200 -11.22 3.21 -27.72
C ILE A 200 -10.75 2.27 -28.81
N PHE A 201 -10.96 2.63 -30.07
CA PHE A 201 -10.67 1.76 -31.21
C PHE A 201 -9.41 2.21 -31.96
N PHE A 202 -8.39 1.36 -31.98
CA PHE A 202 -7.20 1.51 -32.81
C PHE A 202 -7.38 0.72 -34.11
N ASN A 203 -7.62 1.42 -35.22
CA ASN A 203 -7.87 0.77 -36.51
C ASN A 203 -6.58 0.32 -37.23
N TYR A 204 -6.75 -0.55 -38.23
CA TYR A 204 -5.67 -1.04 -39.08
C TYR A 204 -4.70 0.04 -39.58
N ASN A 205 -5.21 1.17 -40.08
CA ASN A 205 -4.34 2.21 -40.64
C ASN A 205 -3.47 2.89 -39.57
N LEU A 206 -4.02 3.08 -38.36
CA LEU A 206 -3.29 3.65 -37.24
C LEU A 206 -2.19 2.70 -36.77
N ILE A 207 -2.50 1.41 -36.58
CA ILE A 207 -1.53 0.41 -36.14
C ILE A 207 -0.44 0.24 -37.21
N LYS A 208 -0.82 0.20 -38.49
CA LYS A 208 0.13 0.16 -39.61
C LYS A 208 1.05 1.38 -39.65
N ALA A 209 0.52 2.57 -39.36
CA ALA A 209 1.29 3.81 -39.30
C ALA A 209 2.22 3.87 -38.09
N ALA A 210 1.81 3.32 -36.94
CA ALA A 210 2.67 3.18 -35.76
C ALA A 210 3.87 2.26 -36.02
N GLY A 211 3.68 1.26 -36.89
CA GLY A 211 4.72 0.35 -37.34
C GLY A 211 4.83 -0.93 -36.50
N ASP A 212 5.46 -1.94 -37.09
CA ASP A 212 5.70 -3.24 -36.45
C ASP A 212 6.76 -3.08 -35.35
N GLY A 213 6.67 -3.89 -34.29
CA GLY A 213 7.57 -3.86 -33.14
C GLY A 213 7.34 -5.05 -32.23
N SER A 214 8.39 -5.60 -31.63
CA SER A 214 8.28 -6.72 -30.68
C SER A 214 7.71 -6.30 -29.31
N ALA A 215 7.59 -5.00 -29.06
CA ALA A 215 7.12 -4.42 -27.80
C ALA A 215 6.59 -2.99 -28.01
N VAL A 216 5.58 -2.82 -28.86
CA VAL A 216 4.94 -1.52 -29.09
C VAL A 216 4.25 -1.05 -27.80
N ALA A 217 4.66 0.13 -27.32
CA ALA A 217 4.13 0.76 -26.12
C ALA A 217 2.68 1.26 -26.30
N VAL A 218 1.78 0.88 -25.40
CA VAL A 218 0.38 1.31 -25.36
C VAL A 218 0.05 1.84 -23.96
N ALA A 219 -0.55 3.02 -23.86
CA ALA A 219 -0.90 3.66 -22.59
C ALA A 219 -1.95 4.77 -22.83
N PHE A 220 -2.55 5.30 -21.77
CA PHE A 220 -3.42 6.48 -21.84
C PHE A 220 -3.14 7.51 -20.74
N GLN A 221 -3.57 8.75 -20.97
CA GLN A 221 -3.56 9.85 -20.01
C GLN A 221 -4.91 10.53 -20.03
N VAL A 222 -5.38 11.00 -18.87
CA VAL A 222 -6.62 11.77 -18.75
C VAL A 222 -6.29 13.23 -18.50
N VAL A 223 -6.96 14.15 -19.18
CA VAL A 223 -6.98 15.58 -18.85
C VAL A 223 -8.42 15.96 -18.62
N ASP A 224 -8.74 16.48 -17.44
CA ASP A 224 -10.12 16.82 -17.15
C ASP A 224 -10.62 18.01 -18.00
N ARG A 225 -11.93 18.24 -17.96
CA ARG A 225 -12.56 19.29 -18.77
C ARG A 225 -12.09 20.72 -18.44
N CYS A 226 -11.67 20.98 -17.21
CA CYS A 226 -11.10 22.27 -16.79
C CYS A 226 -9.59 22.37 -17.08
N GLY A 227 -8.98 21.30 -17.59
CA GLY A 227 -7.58 21.21 -17.95
C GLY A 227 -6.67 20.82 -16.79
N ASN A 228 -7.17 20.13 -15.76
CA ASN A 228 -6.32 19.52 -14.74
C ASN A 228 -5.68 18.24 -15.28
N TYR A 229 -4.38 18.13 -15.07
CA TYR A 229 -3.61 16.90 -15.28
C TYR A 229 -3.70 16.01 -14.03
N PRO A 230 -3.46 14.70 -14.20
CA PRO A 230 -3.37 13.74 -13.10
C PRO A 230 -2.11 14.00 -12.26
N ASP A 231 -1.75 13.08 -11.36
CA ASP A 231 -0.48 13.21 -10.63
C ASP A 231 0.70 13.42 -11.59
N GLU A 232 1.47 14.47 -11.36
CA GLU A 232 2.66 14.82 -12.14
C GLU A 232 3.79 13.80 -11.97
N ARG A 233 3.75 13.00 -10.91
CA ARG A 233 4.66 11.88 -10.66
C ARG A 233 4.34 10.67 -11.52
N ALA A 234 3.06 10.49 -11.89
CA ALA A 234 2.57 9.36 -12.68
C ALA A 234 1.54 9.84 -13.72
N PRO A 235 1.95 10.56 -14.77
CA PRO A 235 1.00 11.28 -15.63
C PRO A 235 0.27 10.41 -16.67
N TRP A 236 0.66 9.14 -16.80
CA TRP A 236 0.13 8.16 -17.77
C TRP A 236 -0.26 6.89 -17.04
N SER A 237 -1.17 6.08 -17.60
CA SER A 237 -1.37 4.69 -17.21
C SER A 237 -0.07 3.89 -17.30
N ALA A 238 -0.02 2.75 -16.60
CA ALA A 238 1.05 1.80 -16.79
C ALA A 238 1.22 1.42 -18.28
N LEU A 239 2.46 1.25 -18.71
CA LEU A 239 2.78 0.93 -20.09
C LEU A 239 2.48 -0.55 -20.40
N GLN A 240 1.56 -0.80 -21.34
CA GLN A 240 1.33 -2.14 -21.87
C GLN A 240 2.13 -2.37 -23.16
N ARG A 241 2.75 -3.54 -23.30
CA ARG A 241 3.54 -3.89 -24.51
C ARG A 241 2.77 -4.84 -25.41
N VAL A 242 2.67 -4.48 -26.69
CA VAL A 242 1.97 -5.26 -27.74
C VAL A 242 2.97 -5.70 -28.81
N VAL A 243 2.89 -6.96 -29.22
CA VAL A 243 3.67 -7.46 -30.35
C VAL A 243 2.93 -7.12 -31.64
N VAL A 244 3.56 -6.39 -32.55
CA VAL A 244 3.00 -6.02 -33.86
C VAL A 244 3.95 -6.51 -34.95
N ASP A 245 3.48 -7.40 -35.81
CA ASP A 245 4.20 -7.88 -37.00
C ASP A 245 3.21 -8.14 -38.14
N MET A 246 2.77 -7.06 -38.80
CA MET A 246 1.70 -7.13 -39.80
C MET A 246 2.16 -7.65 -41.16
N ASN A 247 3.46 -7.76 -41.43
CA ASN A 247 3.97 -8.10 -42.76
C ASN A 247 5.14 -9.10 -42.76
N GLY A 248 5.76 -9.44 -41.62
CA GLY A 248 6.84 -10.42 -41.53
C GLY A 248 8.15 -10.08 -42.26
N ASP A 249 8.22 -8.92 -42.94
CA ASP A 249 9.32 -8.54 -43.84
C ASP A 249 10.08 -7.25 -43.42
N ARG A 250 9.95 -6.87 -42.14
CA ARG A 250 10.68 -5.71 -41.58
C ARG A 250 12.05 -6.09 -41.03
N LEU A 251 12.98 -5.13 -41.09
CA LEU A 251 14.32 -5.24 -40.52
C LEU A 251 14.26 -5.31 -38.98
N ASP A 252 15.28 -5.89 -38.35
CA ASP A 252 15.36 -5.94 -36.88
C ASP A 252 15.36 -4.52 -36.26
N SER A 253 14.81 -4.40 -35.06
CA SER A 253 14.73 -3.10 -34.37
C SER A 253 16.11 -2.61 -33.91
N PRO A 254 16.32 -1.28 -33.82
CA PRO A 254 17.54 -0.75 -33.23
C PRO A 254 17.62 -1.05 -31.72
N LEU A 255 18.82 -0.98 -31.15
CA LEU A 255 19.03 -1.02 -29.69
C LEU A 255 19.22 0.38 -29.14
N VAL A 256 18.48 0.74 -28.10
CA VAL A 256 18.71 1.97 -27.32
C VAL A 256 19.72 1.65 -26.21
N LEU A 257 20.79 2.43 -26.13
CA LEU A 257 21.91 2.22 -25.23
C LEU A 257 22.08 3.41 -24.27
N VAL A 258 22.20 3.13 -22.98
CA VAL A 258 22.61 4.09 -21.94
C VAL A 258 23.93 3.58 -21.35
N LYS A 259 24.96 4.42 -21.33
CA LYS A 259 26.32 4.05 -20.90
C LYS A 259 26.85 2.77 -21.57
N GLY A 260 26.48 2.57 -22.84
CA GLY A 260 26.87 1.42 -23.65
C GLY A 260 26.10 0.12 -23.38
N GLN A 261 25.12 0.11 -22.48
CA GLN A 261 24.28 -1.04 -22.18
C GLN A 261 22.90 -0.92 -22.83
N PRO A 262 22.39 -1.97 -23.49
CA PRO A 262 21.02 -1.99 -23.99
C PRO A 262 20.00 -1.83 -22.87
N THR A 263 19.03 -0.95 -23.08
CA THR A 263 17.97 -0.71 -22.11
C THR A 263 16.64 -0.42 -22.80
N ASP A 264 15.56 -0.78 -22.15
CA ASP A 264 14.20 -0.35 -22.45
C ASP A 264 13.71 0.74 -21.48
N ARG A 265 14.57 1.18 -20.55
CA ARG A 265 14.32 2.26 -19.59
C ARG A 265 15.52 3.19 -19.52
N VAL A 266 15.31 4.45 -19.89
CA VAL A 266 16.31 5.53 -19.78
C VAL A 266 16.09 6.26 -18.48
N ASP A 267 16.96 6.03 -17.50
CA ASP A 267 16.99 6.78 -16.25
C ASP A 267 17.88 8.03 -16.41
N LEU A 268 17.29 9.22 -16.24
CA LEU A 268 17.96 10.51 -16.42
C LEU A 268 19.03 10.79 -15.37
N ASP A 269 18.95 10.19 -14.18
CA ASP A 269 19.99 10.32 -13.15
C ASP A 269 21.21 9.48 -13.55
N THR A 270 20.97 8.25 -14.02
CA THR A 270 22.02 7.36 -14.54
C THR A 270 22.63 7.89 -15.86
N LEU A 271 21.80 8.49 -16.72
CA LEU A 271 22.24 9.10 -17.98
C LEU A 271 23.17 10.30 -17.71
N GLY A 272 22.84 11.14 -16.71
CA GLY A 272 23.58 12.37 -16.43
C GLY A 272 23.54 13.31 -17.64
N ASP A 273 24.66 13.94 -17.97
CA ASP A 273 24.77 14.85 -19.13
C ASP A 273 25.07 14.13 -20.45
N ASP A 274 25.11 12.79 -20.46
CA ASP A 274 25.44 12.01 -21.66
C ASP A 274 24.25 11.89 -22.63
N ASP A 275 24.53 11.81 -23.92
CA ASP A 275 23.52 11.53 -24.94
C ASP A 275 23.10 10.04 -24.95
N VAL A 276 21.90 9.75 -25.45
CA VAL A 276 21.46 8.37 -25.71
C VAL A 276 22.00 7.90 -27.05
N ILE A 277 22.55 6.68 -27.10
CA ILE A 277 23.04 6.07 -28.33
C ILE A 277 22.01 5.07 -28.85
N VAL A 278 21.61 5.19 -30.11
CA VAL A 278 20.75 4.20 -30.78
C VAL A 278 21.57 3.45 -31.83
N ARG A 279 21.74 2.14 -31.62
CA ARG A 279 22.58 1.26 -32.44
C ARG A 279 21.76 0.43 -33.43
N VAL A 280 22.15 0.47 -34.69
CA VAL A 280 21.61 -0.37 -35.77
C VAL A 280 22.68 -1.38 -36.20
N TYR A 281 22.35 -2.67 -36.23
CA TYR A 281 23.24 -3.70 -36.76
C TYR A 281 22.94 -3.94 -38.25
N THR A 282 23.94 -3.68 -39.10
CA THR A 282 23.84 -3.94 -40.54
C THR A 282 24.30 -5.37 -40.81
N THR A 283 23.37 -6.30 -41.03
CA THR A 283 23.70 -7.71 -41.30
C THR A 283 23.97 -7.95 -42.79
N ALA A 284 24.80 -8.95 -43.12
CA ALA A 284 25.07 -9.35 -44.51
C ALA A 284 23.85 -9.90 -45.25
N LYS A 285 22.80 -10.26 -44.50
CA LYS A 285 21.52 -10.73 -45.06
C LYS A 285 20.68 -9.57 -45.59
N ASP A 286 20.65 -8.45 -44.88
CA ASP A 286 19.64 -7.41 -45.11
C ASP A 286 20.21 -6.09 -45.66
N PHE A 287 21.53 -5.88 -45.55
CA PHE A 287 22.21 -4.66 -45.96
C PHE A 287 23.33 -4.91 -46.96
N THR A 288 23.59 -3.92 -47.81
CA THR A 288 24.74 -3.86 -48.72
C THR A 288 25.49 -2.55 -48.56
N VAL A 289 26.76 -2.53 -48.94
CA VAL A 289 27.56 -1.30 -48.97
C VAL A 289 26.86 -0.27 -49.87
N LYS A 290 26.76 0.98 -49.40
CA LYS A 290 26.00 2.14 -49.93
C LYS A 290 24.51 2.22 -49.59
N ASP A 291 23.95 1.27 -48.84
CA ASP A 291 22.59 1.47 -48.29
C ASP A 291 22.58 2.70 -47.37
N GLU A 292 21.48 3.45 -47.36
CA GLU A 292 21.28 4.58 -46.45
C GLU A 292 20.32 4.17 -45.32
N VAL A 293 20.71 4.43 -44.07
CA VAL A 293 19.91 4.17 -42.86
C VAL A 293 19.42 5.50 -42.30
N LEU A 294 18.09 5.68 -42.30
CA LEU A 294 17.39 6.87 -41.84
C LEU A 294 16.67 6.58 -40.52
N LEU A 295 17.17 7.06 -39.40
CA LEU A 295 16.66 6.79 -38.05
C LEU A 295 15.82 7.93 -37.50
N THR A 296 14.63 7.63 -36.98
CA THR A 296 13.73 8.60 -36.36
C THR A 296 13.40 8.19 -34.93
N TRP A 297 13.59 9.12 -33.99
CA TRP A 297 13.18 9.02 -32.61
C TRP A 297 11.96 9.91 -32.36
N THR A 298 10.89 9.34 -31.82
CA THR A 298 9.67 10.07 -31.46
C THR A 298 9.42 9.92 -29.96
N GLY A 299 9.73 10.97 -29.23
CA GLY A 299 9.53 11.10 -27.79
C GLY A 299 8.16 11.64 -27.42
N THR A 300 7.63 11.15 -26.30
CA THR A 300 6.33 11.45 -25.71
C THR A 300 6.57 12.00 -24.31
N PRO A 301 6.37 13.29 -24.06
CA PRO A 301 6.53 13.83 -22.71
C PRO A 301 5.33 13.51 -21.81
N ALA A 302 5.53 13.65 -20.50
CA ALA A 302 4.46 13.68 -19.49
C ALA A 302 3.36 14.71 -19.81
N GLN A 303 3.75 15.88 -20.30
CA GLN A 303 2.85 16.97 -20.68
C GLN A 303 3.35 17.63 -21.97
N GLY A 304 2.44 17.96 -22.89
CA GLY A 304 2.77 18.62 -24.16
C GLY A 304 2.88 17.71 -25.39
N PRO A 305 3.36 18.25 -26.53
CA PRO A 305 3.43 17.54 -27.81
C PRO A 305 4.64 16.61 -27.90
N GLN A 306 4.63 15.69 -28.87
CA GLN A 306 5.77 14.80 -29.13
C GLN A 306 7.04 15.57 -29.53
N ILE A 307 8.19 15.05 -29.11
CA ILE A 307 9.52 15.56 -29.45
C ILE A 307 10.14 14.62 -30.49
N ILE A 308 10.34 15.08 -31.72
CA ILE A 308 10.86 14.27 -32.82
C ILE A 308 12.32 14.63 -33.09
N VAL A 309 13.21 13.63 -33.09
CA VAL A 309 14.62 13.77 -33.48
C VAL A 309 14.87 12.90 -34.72
N GLY A 310 15.25 13.54 -35.82
CA GLY A 310 15.53 12.89 -37.10
C GLY A 310 14.56 13.27 -38.24
N PRO A 311 14.64 12.59 -39.41
CA PRO A 311 15.45 11.40 -39.64
C PRO A 311 16.96 11.71 -39.67
N LEU A 312 17.73 11.02 -38.84
CA LEU A 312 19.19 11.04 -38.85
C LEU A 312 19.68 10.05 -39.91
N SER A 313 20.58 10.46 -40.80
CA SER A 313 21.06 9.60 -41.90
C SER A 313 22.51 9.14 -41.70
N LYS A 314 22.78 7.86 -42.00
CA LYS A 314 24.14 7.31 -42.19
C LYS A 314 24.18 6.34 -43.36
N THR A 315 25.29 6.34 -44.10
CA THR A 315 25.57 5.38 -45.17
C THR A 315 26.26 4.13 -44.63
N VAL A 316 25.90 2.96 -45.17
CA VAL A 316 26.51 1.68 -44.82
C VAL A 316 27.82 1.51 -45.61
N ASP A 317 28.96 1.69 -44.94
CA ASP A 317 30.27 1.52 -45.57
C ASP A 317 30.80 0.07 -45.50
N PHE A 318 30.37 -0.70 -44.49
CA PHE A 318 30.80 -2.07 -44.22
C PHE A 318 29.63 -2.95 -43.79
N VAL A 319 29.68 -4.24 -44.14
CA VAL A 319 28.69 -5.25 -43.75
C VAL A 319 29.39 -6.60 -43.46
N PRO A 320 29.18 -7.25 -42.30
CA PRO A 320 28.36 -6.78 -41.19
C PRO A 320 29.04 -5.68 -40.38
N PHE A 321 28.28 -4.69 -39.89
CA PHE A 321 28.81 -3.60 -39.05
C PHE A 321 27.73 -3.05 -38.09
N GLN A 322 28.11 -2.12 -37.22
CA GLN A 322 27.19 -1.40 -36.34
C GLN A 322 27.22 0.10 -36.62
N LEU A 323 26.05 0.72 -36.72
CA LEU A 323 25.89 2.17 -36.89
C LEU A 323 25.26 2.76 -35.63
N ASP A 324 25.97 3.70 -35.00
CA ASP A 324 25.50 4.39 -33.80
C ASP A 324 24.97 5.78 -34.14
N PHE A 325 23.72 6.07 -33.77
CA PHE A 325 23.07 7.38 -33.89
C PHE A 325 22.97 8.03 -32.51
N ILE A 326 23.18 9.35 -32.45
CA ILE A 326 23.17 10.11 -31.20
C ILE A 326 21.82 10.81 -31.06
N ILE A 327 21.13 10.58 -29.94
CA ILE A 327 19.93 11.31 -29.54
C ILE A 327 20.33 12.29 -28.43
N PRO A 328 20.25 13.61 -28.68
CA PRO A 328 20.71 14.62 -27.73
C PRO A 328 20.05 14.47 -26.36
N ASN A 329 20.83 14.58 -25.28
CA ASN A 329 20.37 14.50 -23.90
C ASN A 329 19.20 15.45 -23.63
N GLU A 330 19.22 16.65 -24.20
CA GLU A 330 18.13 17.64 -24.11
C GLU A 330 16.78 17.10 -24.63
N ALA A 331 16.78 16.34 -25.72
CA ALA A 331 15.57 15.78 -26.31
C ALA A 331 15.04 14.60 -25.48
N VAL A 332 15.94 13.87 -24.80
CA VAL A 332 15.61 12.79 -23.88
C VAL A 332 15.07 13.35 -22.56
N ARG A 333 15.70 14.38 -22.00
CA ARG A 333 15.23 15.09 -20.80
C ARG A 333 13.89 15.79 -21.01
N ALA A 334 13.64 16.31 -22.22
CA ALA A 334 12.37 16.95 -22.57
C ALA A 334 11.15 16.01 -22.49
N ILE A 335 11.37 14.69 -22.47
CA ILE A 335 10.31 13.67 -22.39
C ILE A 335 10.32 12.87 -21.08
N ALA A 336 10.96 13.41 -20.05
CA ALA A 336 10.94 12.87 -18.69
C ALA A 336 9.52 12.51 -18.20
N LYS A 337 9.41 11.40 -17.46
CA LYS A 337 8.15 10.77 -17.04
C LYS A 337 7.22 10.43 -18.22
N GLY A 338 7.84 10.10 -19.35
CA GLY A 338 7.21 9.80 -20.64
C GLY A 338 7.87 8.60 -21.32
N SER A 339 7.77 8.51 -22.64
CA SER A 339 8.27 7.36 -23.41
C SER A 339 8.75 7.75 -24.79
N ALA A 340 9.51 6.90 -25.48
CA ALA A 340 9.91 7.13 -26.87
C ALA A 340 9.77 5.86 -27.73
N SER A 341 9.45 6.06 -29.00
CA SER A 341 9.49 5.05 -30.04
C SER A 341 10.57 5.40 -31.05
N VAL A 342 11.41 4.43 -31.40
CA VAL A 342 12.53 4.62 -32.34
C VAL A 342 12.58 3.52 -33.38
N GLY A 343 12.71 3.91 -34.64
CA GLY A 343 12.80 3.02 -35.78
C GLY A 343 13.63 3.64 -36.88
N PHE A 344 14.01 2.84 -37.88
CA PHE A 344 14.75 3.32 -39.03
C PHE A 344 14.22 2.77 -40.35
N ILE A 345 14.60 3.43 -41.44
CA ILE A 345 14.30 3.00 -42.81
C ILE A 345 15.63 2.74 -43.52
N ARG A 346 15.73 1.58 -44.19
CA ARG A 346 16.81 1.29 -45.13
C ARG A 346 16.38 1.71 -46.53
N ARG A 347 17.07 2.69 -47.09
CA ARG A 347 16.93 3.14 -48.47
C ARG A 347 18.05 2.59 -49.33
N ARG A 348 17.69 2.00 -50.47
CA ARG A 348 18.62 1.49 -51.48
C ARG A 348 18.18 1.98 -52.84
N GLU A 349 19.13 2.45 -53.63
CA GLU A 349 18.87 2.90 -54.98
C GLU A 349 18.24 1.77 -55.83
N GLY A 350 17.06 2.02 -56.39
CA GLY A 350 16.33 1.05 -57.22
C GLY A 350 15.44 0.05 -56.48
N GLU A 351 15.39 0.09 -55.14
CA GLU A 351 14.47 -0.70 -54.32
C GLU A 351 13.50 0.20 -53.54
N SER A 352 12.37 -0.35 -53.09
CA SER A 352 11.47 0.35 -52.18
C SER A 352 12.10 0.47 -50.79
N ASP A 353 11.85 1.61 -50.12
CA ASP A 353 12.26 1.85 -48.74
C ASP A 353 11.76 0.71 -47.82
N ARG A 354 12.68 0.08 -47.08
CA ARG A 354 12.36 -1.05 -46.20
C ARG A 354 12.46 -0.60 -44.73
N PRO A 355 11.35 -0.50 -43.99
CA PRO A 355 11.36 -0.07 -42.58
C PRO A 355 11.82 -1.17 -41.62
N SER A 356 12.33 -0.77 -40.46
CA SER A 356 12.60 -1.65 -39.34
C SER A 356 11.35 -1.90 -38.48
N LYS A 357 11.49 -2.87 -37.57
CA LYS A 357 10.70 -2.95 -36.34
C LYS A 357 11.09 -1.77 -35.43
N ASN A 358 10.15 -1.25 -34.65
CA ASN A 358 10.40 -0.16 -33.72
C ASN A 358 10.81 -0.71 -32.34
N ALA A 359 11.76 -0.04 -31.68
CA ALA A 359 12.04 -0.20 -30.26
C ALA A 359 11.26 0.85 -29.45
N SER A 360 10.84 0.51 -28.24
CA SER A 360 10.16 1.42 -27.32
C SER A 360 10.89 1.48 -25.99
N VAL A 361 11.04 2.70 -25.45
CA VAL A 361 11.72 2.94 -24.17
C VAL A 361 10.91 3.88 -23.27
N SER A 362 10.94 3.65 -21.95
CA SER A 362 10.40 4.57 -20.95
C SER A 362 11.49 5.53 -20.47
N VAL A 363 11.16 6.79 -20.19
CA VAL A 363 12.12 7.77 -19.65
C VAL A 363 11.72 8.14 -18.23
N VAL A 364 12.59 7.80 -17.27
CA VAL A 364 12.36 8.00 -15.83
C VAL A 364 13.35 9.03 -15.29
N GLY A 365 12.86 9.89 -14.40
CA GLY A 365 13.57 11.07 -13.87
C GLY A 365 12.62 12.26 -13.81
N ASP A 366 13.02 13.34 -13.15
CA ASP A 366 12.15 14.52 -13.01
C ASP A 366 11.96 15.28 -14.33
N ILE A 367 10.75 15.86 -14.49
CA ILE A 367 10.37 16.64 -15.68
C ILE A 367 11.40 17.75 -15.87
N SER A 368 11.99 17.85 -17.07
CA SER A 368 12.91 18.96 -17.41
C SER A 368 12.15 20.29 -17.34
N GLN A 369 12.23 20.91 -16.15
CA GLN A 369 11.84 22.29 -15.86
C GLN A 369 12.72 23.20 -16.72
N LEU A 370 12.16 24.30 -17.25
CA LEU A 370 12.93 25.31 -17.97
C LEU A 370 14.07 25.82 -17.05
N LEU A 371 15.20 26.28 -17.60
CA LEU A 371 16.30 26.78 -16.75
C LEU A 371 15.84 27.95 -15.88
N ALA A 372 16.40 28.08 -14.68
CA ALA A 372 16.02 29.16 -13.78
C ALA A 372 16.29 30.53 -14.43
N PRO A 373 15.41 31.52 -14.21
CA PRO A 373 15.74 32.88 -14.61
C PRO A 373 16.93 33.39 -13.78
N THR A 374 17.56 34.46 -14.25
CA THR A 374 18.47 35.25 -13.42
C THR A 374 17.85 36.60 -13.14
N VAL A 375 18.22 37.22 -12.01
CA VAL A 375 17.85 38.61 -11.71
C VAL A 375 19.13 39.43 -11.70
N ASP A 376 19.32 40.29 -12.69
CA ASP A 376 20.60 40.97 -12.95
C ASP A 376 21.07 41.83 -11.77
N GLU A 377 20.13 42.43 -11.05
CA GLU A 377 20.38 43.27 -9.87
C GLU A 377 20.53 42.47 -8.57
N ALA A 378 20.38 41.14 -8.62
CA ALA A 378 20.57 40.23 -7.50
C ALA A 378 21.54 39.07 -7.83
N PRO A 379 22.75 39.32 -8.37
CA PRO A 379 23.64 38.27 -8.86
C PRO A 379 24.16 37.32 -7.76
N GLY A 380 24.06 37.73 -6.49
CA GLY A 380 24.40 36.91 -5.32
C GLY A 380 23.18 36.37 -4.55
N GLY A 381 21.97 36.40 -5.14
CA GLY A 381 20.74 35.95 -4.48
C GLY A 381 20.22 36.93 -3.41
N THR A 382 20.59 38.21 -3.47
CA THR A 382 20.05 39.26 -2.60
C THR A 382 19.72 40.51 -3.41
N LEU A 383 18.49 41.01 -3.28
CA LEU A 383 17.99 42.20 -3.96
C LEU A 383 17.68 43.29 -2.92
N PRO A 384 18.32 44.47 -2.98
CA PRO A 384 17.98 45.59 -2.11
C PRO A 384 16.52 46.03 -2.31
N VAL A 385 15.80 46.28 -1.22
CA VAL A 385 14.37 46.67 -1.25
C VAL A 385 14.12 47.99 -2.01
N ASP A 386 15.12 48.88 -2.02
CA ASP A 386 15.05 50.19 -2.66
C ASP A 386 15.44 50.20 -4.15
N THR A 387 15.74 49.04 -4.72
CA THR A 387 16.17 48.90 -6.12
C THR A 387 15.12 49.52 -7.05
N PRO A 388 15.49 50.45 -7.96
CA PRO A 388 14.52 51.14 -8.81
C PRO A 388 13.72 50.20 -9.74
N TRP A 389 14.34 49.10 -10.16
CA TRP A 389 13.78 48.02 -10.99
C TRP A 389 14.69 46.79 -10.96
N ALA A 390 14.14 45.60 -11.21
CA ALA A 390 14.88 44.35 -11.33
C ALA A 390 14.59 43.69 -12.67
N THR A 391 15.65 43.25 -13.35
CA THR A 391 15.63 42.64 -14.68
C THR A 391 15.70 41.12 -14.53
N VAL A 392 14.59 40.45 -14.80
CA VAL A 392 14.48 39.00 -14.85
C VAL A 392 14.84 38.53 -16.26
N SER A 393 15.91 37.75 -16.37
CA SER A 393 16.42 37.18 -17.60
C SER A 393 16.07 35.69 -17.68
N ALA A 394 15.09 35.35 -18.51
CA ALA A 394 14.67 33.98 -18.77
C ALA A 394 15.53 33.37 -19.90
N PRO A 395 16.29 32.27 -19.64
CA PRO A 395 17.17 31.67 -20.64
C PRO A 395 16.45 31.19 -21.91
N TRP A 396 17.21 31.06 -23.00
CA TRP A 396 16.70 30.43 -24.21
C TRP A 396 16.27 28.98 -23.92
N TYR A 397 15.19 28.53 -24.56
CA TYR A 397 14.67 27.18 -24.43
C TYR A 397 14.30 26.59 -25.79
N VAL A 398 14.53 25.28 -25.93
CA VAL A 398 14.27 24.52 -27.17
C VAL A 398 12.78 24.55 -27.51
N GLY A 399 12.47 24.84 -28.79
CA GLY A 399 11.10 24.91 -29.30
C GLY A 399 10.41 26.28 -29.10
N ARG A 400 11.15 27.31 -28.68
CA ARG A 400 10.63 28.67 -28.45
C ARG A 400 10.03 29.30 -29.71
N ASN A 401 8.80 29.78 -29.59
CA ASN A 401 8.11 30.57 -30.61
C ASN A 401 7.89 32.01 -30.12
N GLY A 402 7.92 33.00 -31.03
CA GLY A 402 7.61 34.39 -30.70
C GLY A 402 6.18 34.63 -30.19
N SER A 403 5.25 33.69 -30.45
CA SER A 403 3.88 33.72 -29.92
C SER A 403 3.72 33.08 -28.54
N ASP A 404 4.75 32.40 -28.01
CA ASP A 404 4.73 31.83 -26.66
C ASP A 404 4.48 32.94 -25.63
N LEU A 405 3.54 32.71 -24.70
CA LEU A 405 3.31 33.59 -23.56
C LEU A 405 4.26 33.20 -22.43
N LEU A 406 5.21 34.08 -22.10
CA LEU A 406 6.15 33.90 -21.00
C LEU A 406 5.70 34.75 -19.81
N ASN A 407 5.27 34.09 -18.74
CA ASN A 407 4.83 34.70 -17.49
C ASN A 407 5.94 34.65 -16.46
N VAL A 408 6.53 35.79 -16.09
CA VAL A 408 7.48 35.86 -14.97
C VAL A 408 6.70 35.98 -13.68
N ILE A 409 7.02 35.13 -12.71
CA ILE A 409 6.33 35.02 -11.43
C ILE A 409 7.33 35.23 -10.30
N TRP A 410 6.94 36.06 -9.33
CA TRP A 410 7.61 36.18 -8.04
C TRP A 410 6.62 35.74 -6.97
N GLU A 411 6.98 34.75 -6.18
CA GLU A 411 6.17 34.31 -5.05
C GLU A 411 7.01 34.25 -3.79
N ALA A 412 6.44 34.65 -2.68
CA ALA A 412 7.03 34.47 -1.37
C ALA A 412 5.94 34.15 -0.36
N LYS A 413 6.20 33.17 0.50
CA LYS A 413 5.34 32.90 1.64
C LYS A 413 6.04 33.41 2.88
N ALA A 414 5.48 34.45 3.48
CA ALA A 414 5.82 34.81 4.84
C ALA A 414 5.50 33.61 5.76
N PRO A 415 6.39 33.15 6.65
CA PRO A 415 6.03 32.13 7.64
C PRO A 415 4.76 32.61 8.37
N GLY A 416 3.69 31.84 8.50
CA GLY A 416 2.43 32.31 9.15
C GLY A 416 1.71 33.51 8.50
N GLY A 417 2.08 33.98 7.30
CA GLY A 417 1.43 35.08 6.57
C GLY A 417 0.77 34.66 5.25
N ASP A 418 -0.05 35.54 4.67
CA ASP A 418 -0.64 35.34 3.34
C ASP A 418 0.46 35.34 2.25
N PRO A 419 0.31 34.55 1.17
CA PRO A 419 1.25 34.56 0.06
C PRO A 419 1.37 35.96 -0.58
N VAL A 420 2.59 36.44 -0.76
CA VAL A 420 2.88 37.65 -1.55
C VAL A 420 3.27 37.19 -2.95
N TYR A 421 2.58 37.71 -3.96
CA TYR A 421 2.69 37.23 -5.34
C TYR A 421 2.69 38.38 -6.36
N TYR A 422 3.49 38.23 -7.41
CA TYR A 422 3.57 39.09 -8.59
C TYR A 422 3.70 38.24 -9.85
N GLU A 423 3.05 38.65 -10.94
CA GLU A 423 3.18 38.00 -12.25
C GLU A 423 3.23 39.00 -13.42
N ASP A 424 3.87 38.60 -14.53
CA ASP A 424 4.07 39.39 -15.75
C ASP A 424 3.92 38.53 -17.03
N PRO A 425 2.68 38.20 -17.44
CA PRO A 425 2.40 37.36 -18.61
C PRO A 425 2.49 38.15 -19.91
N ARG A 426 3.58 37.97 -20.67
CA ARG A 426 3.77 38.66 -21.97
C ARG A 426 4.37 37.74 -23.06
N PRO A 427 3.98 37.89 -24.33
CA PRO A 427 4.56 37.12 -25.44
C PRO A 427 6.08 37.26 -25.51
N VAL A 428 6.78 36.21 -25.93
CA VAL A 428 8.23 36.21 -26.15
C VAL A 428 8.62 37.27 -27.19
N GLY A 429 7.87 37.38 -28.29
CA GLY A 429 8.14 38.35 -29.36
C GLY A 429 9.37 37.99 -30.21
N ASN A 430 9.92 38.97 -30.93
CA ASN A 430 11.04 38.79 -31.85
C ASN A 430 12.40 38.78 -31.10
N VAL A 431 12.66 37.72 -30.33
CA VAL A 431 13.97 37.49 -29.68
C VAL A 431 14.76 36.46 -30.48
N ALA A 432 15.99 36.78 -30.86
CA ALA A 432 16.85 35.92 -31.67
C ALA A 432 17.14 34.57 -30.99
N GLU A 433 17.27 33.50 -31.78
CA GLU A 433 17.61 32.16 -31.29
C GLU A 433 18.92 32.17 -30.48
N GLY A 434 18.94 31.48 -29.34
CA GLY A 434 20.04 31.52 -28.36
C GLY A 434 20.01 32.65 -27.33
N GLU A 435 19.28 33.75 -27.56
CA GLU A 435 19.25 34.92 -26.65
C GLU A 435 18.18 34.79 -25.55
N PRO A 436 18.38 35.31 -24.33
CA PRO A 436 17.38 35.28 -23.24
C PRO A 436 16.23 36.28 -23.45
N VAL A 437 15.10 36.03 -22.79
CA VAL A 437 13.94 36.92 -22.75
C VAL A 437 13.98 37.75 -21.47
N LEU A 438 14.05 39.08 -21.60
CA LEU A 438 14.16 40.00 -20.46
C LEU A 438 12.78 40.55 -20.03
N ARG A 439 12.57 40.69 -18.72
CA ARG A 439 11.36 41.24 -18.07
C ARG A 439 11.75 42.14 -16.90
N ASN A 440 11.04 43.24 -16.69
CA ASN A 440 11.39 44.25 -15.69
C ASN A 440 10.32 44.34 -14.60
N VAL A 441 10.74 44.22 -13.34
CA VAL A 441 9.89 44.37 -12.16
C VAL A 441 10.18 45.72 -11.50
N SER A 442 9.15 46.52 -11.25
CA SER A 442 9.31 47.90 -10.75
C SER A 442 9.63 47.96 -9.25
N LYS A 443 10.24 49.06 -8.78
CA LYS A 443 10.48 49.32 -7.34
C LYS A 443 9.26 49.06 -6.45
N THR A 444 8.08 49.50 -6.87
CA THR A 444 6.84 49.34 -6.08
C THR A 444 6.47 47.87 -5.88
N GLU A 445 6.77 47.01 -6.85
CA GLU A 445 6.53 45.56 -6.74
C GLU A 445 7.61 44.89 -5.89
N ILE A 446 8.87 45.29 -6.04
CA ILE A 446 10.00 44.79 -5.23
C ILE A 446 9.75 45.05 -3.73
N GLN A 447 9.26 46.24 -3.38
CA GLN A 447 8.99 46.62 -1.99
C GLN A 447 7.96 45.73 -1.28
N ARG A 448 7.07 45.05 -2.02
CA ARG A 448 6.08 44.13 -1.45
C ARG A 448 6.71 42.87 -0.86
N PHE A 449 7.92 42.54 -1.29
CA PHE A 449 8.67 41.37 -0.84
C PHE A 449 9.71 41.70 0.24
N ASP A 450 9.68 42.89 0.84
CA ASP A 450 10.68 43.31 1.83
C ASP A 450 10.83 42.32 2.99
N GLY A 451 12.05 41.80 3.14
CA GLY A 451 12.44 40.86 4.17
C GLY A 451 12.01 39.42 3.95
N LEU A 452 11.49 39.08 2.76
CA LEU A 452 11.08 37.72 2.40
C LEU A 452 12.11 37.00 1.51
N SER A 453 12.15 35.68 1.65
CA SER A 453 12.79 34.80 0.67
C SER A 453 11.83 34.60 -0.50
N VAL A 454 12.20 35.15 -1.66
CA VAL A 454 11.38 35.20 -2.87
C VAL A 454 11.82 34.12 -3.84
N LYS A 455 10.86 33.36 -4.33
CA LYS A 455 10.99 32.41 -5.42
C LYS A 455 10.62 33.11 -6.72
N VAL A 456 11.59 33.27 -7.63
CA VAL A 456 11.38 33.87 -8.95
C VAL A 456 11.47 32.79 -10.02
N TYR A 457 10.45 32.64 -10.85
CA TYR A 457 10.42 31.64 -11.92
C TYR A 457 9.59 32.14 -13.09
N TYR A 458 9.56 31.40 -14.20
CA TYR A 458 8.71 31.75 -15.32
C TYR A 458 7.96 30.54 -15.89
N VAL A 459 6.79 30.82 -16.45
CA VAL A 459 5.92 29.83 -17.08
C VAL A 459 5.76 30.18 -18.55
N VAL A 460 6.00 29.22 -19.43
CA VAL A 460 5.81 29.37 -20.87
C VAL A 460 4.54 28.66 -21.30
N THR A 461 3.65 29.38 -21.99
CA THR A 461 2.41 28.84 -22.56
C THR A 461 2.38 29.05 -24.07
N ASN A 462 2.28 27.97 -24.86
CA ASN A 462 2.21 28.08 -26.33
C ASN A 462 0.78 28.45 -26.79
N ARG A 463 0.66 29.47 -27.65
CA ARG A 463 -0.63 30.04 -28.08
C ARG A 463 -1.16 29.52 -29.43
N ASP A 464 -0.31 28.92 -30.26
CA ASP A 464 -0.66 28.61 -31.66
C ASP A 464 -1.09 27.16 -31.92
N ASN A 465 -0.91 26.26 -30.95
CA ASN A 465 -1.45 24.90 -31.03
C ASN A 465 -2.71 24.78 -30.17
N LEU A 466 -3.73 24.11 -30.71
CA LEU A 466 -5.04 23.83 -30.09
C LEU A 466 -4.98 23.02 -28.76
N LEU A 467 -3.79 22.83 -28.20
CA LEU A 467 -3.45 22.20 -26.94
C LEU A 467 -2.45 23.11 -26.19
N LEU A 468 -2.93 23.80 -25.15
CA LEU A 468 -2.11 24.64 -24.27
C LEU A 468 -1.03 23.77 -23.60
N SER A 469 0.24 23.97 -23.96
CA SER A 469 1.38 23.38 -23.24
C SER A 469 1.90 24.42 -22.26
N VAL A 470 1.85 24.13 -20.96
CA VAL A 470 2.36 24.97 -19.88
C VAL A 470 3.66 24.34 -19.38
N ARG A 471 4.78 25.06 -19.43
CA ARG A 471 6.09 24.59 -18.93
C ARG A 471 6.62 25.59 -17.91
N GLU A 472 6.92 25.14 -16.70
CA GLU A 472 7.50 25.96 -15.63
C GLU A 472 9.04 25.90 -15.66
N SER A 473 9.71 26.97 -15.20
CA SER A 473 11.15 26.99 -14.96
C SER A 473 11.55 26.55 -13.55
N LEU A 474 12.80 26.12 -13.39
CA LEU A 474 13.47 26.10 -12.10
C LEU A 474 13.34 27.50 -11.46
N PRO A 475 13.22 27.58 -10.13
CA PRO A 475 13.20 28.85 -9.45
C PRO A 475 14.59 29.41 -9.18
N PHE A 476 14.73 30.72 -9.33
CA PHE A 476 15.79 31.51 -8.72
C PHE A 476 15.32 32.00 -7.35
N ILE A 477 15.97 31.53 -6.29
CA ILE A 477 15.68 31.96 -4.92
C ILE A 477 16.54 33.17 -4.59
N MET A 478 15.91 34.24 -4.12
CA MET A 478 16.62 35.42 -3.64
C MET A 478 15.98 36.01 -2.40
N GLN A 479 16.79 36.62 -1.55
CA GLN A 479 16.33 37.43 -0.44
C GLN A 479 16.06 38.86 -0.93
N VAL A 480 14.85 39.38 -0.73
CA VAL A 480 14.56 40.80 -0.93
C VAL A 480 14.67 41.51 0.42
N GLY A 481 15.43 42.60 0.49
CA GLY A 481 15.65 43.34 1.74
C GLY A 481 16.36 42.52 2.82
N VAL A 482 16.12 42.84 4.10
CA VAL A 482 16.74 42.15 5.25
C VAL A 482 15.76 41.12 5.80
N ALA A 483 16.18 39.85 5.85
CA ALA A 483 15.36 38.73 6.35
C ALA A 483 14.73 39.04 7.72
N LYS A 484 13.41 38.91 7.83
CA LYS A 484 12.70 39.12 9.10
C LYS A 484 12.86 37.91 10.04
N PRO A 485 13.00 38.12 11.37
CA PRO A 485 13.11 37.05 12.36
C PRO A 485 11.97 36.01 12.34
N THR A 486 12.31 34.74 12.60
CA THR A 486 11.35 33.66 12.88
C THR A 486 11.26 33.43 14.39
N PHE A 487 10.05 33.39 14.94
CA PHE A 487 9.74 33.18 16.35
C PHE A 487 9.40 31.70 16.63
N ASP A 488 9.44 31.32 17.90
CA ASP A 488 9.07 29.98 18.34
C ASP A 488 7.58 29.68 18.08
N ARG A 489 7.25 28.40 17.83
CA ARG A 489 5.87 27.97 17.60
C ARG A 489 4.97 28.31 18.81
N PRO A 490 3.66 28.52 18.61
CA PRO A 490 2.74 28.60 19.73
C PRO A 490 2.59 27.24 20.43
N GLU A 491 2.02 27.25 21.63
CA GLU A 491 1.71 26.04 22.42
C GLU A 491 0.22 26.01 22.79
N VAL A 492 -0.35 24.83 23.00
CA VAL A 492 -1.72 24.68 23.52
C VAL A 492 -1.65 24.01 24.89
N VAL A 493 -2.17 24.67 25.92
CA VAL A 493 -2.04 24.21 27.32
C VAL A 493 -2.73 22.86 27.54
N GLU A 494 -3.83 22.59 26.84
CA GLU A 494 -4.64 21.39 26.98
C GLU A 494 -4.18 20.21 26.10
N ALA A 495 -3.18 20.41 25.23
CA ALA A 495 -2.61 19.35 24.41
C ALA A 495 -1.53 18.56 25.18
N ASP A 496 -1.36 17.28 24.85
CA ASP A 496 -0.30 16.43 25.41
C ASP A 496 1.06 16.63 24.73
N ASP A 497 2.10 15.95 25.23
CA ASP A 497 3.47 16.04 24.73
C ASP A 497 3.64 15.54 23.27
N ASN A 498 2.64 14.83 22.72
CA ASN A 498 2.60 14.35 21.34
C ASN A 498 1.74 15.23 20.43
N ASP A 499 1.43 16.46 20.86
CA ASP A 499 0.57 17.40 20.14
C ASP A 499 -0.85 16.80 19.89
N VAL A 500 -1.38 16.00 20.81
CA VAL A 500 -2.76 15.48 20.78
C VAL A 500 -3.64 16.26 21.75
N LEU A 501 -4.76 16.80 21.26
CA LEU A 501 -5.74 17.54 22.05
C LEU A 501 -7.04 16.75 22.12
N ASP A 502 -7.37 16.27 23.32
CA ASP A 502 -8.67 15.66 23.61
C ASP A 502 -9.77 16.75 23.70
N PRO A 503 -10.78 16.76 22.82
CA PRO A 503 -11.87 17.74 22.84
C PRO A 503 -12.67 17.77 24.15
N ASP A 504 -12.69 16.66 24.88
CA ASP A 504 -13.46 16.52 26.11
C ASP A 504 -12.73 17.15 27.31
N ASN A 505 -11.40 17.25 27.24
CA ASN A 505 -10.56 17.93 28.25
C ASN A 505 -10.48 19.46 28.05
N VAL A 506 -10.98 19.99 26.93
CA VAL A 506 -11.00 21.44 26.67
C VAL A 506 -12.04 22.14 27.56
N PRO A 507 -11.69 23.21 28.29
CA PRO A 507 -12.63 23.98 29.11
C PRO A 507 -13.83 24.51 28.30
N PRO A 508 -15.00 24.73 28.92
CA PRO A 508 -16.16 25.29 28.23
C PRO A 508 -15.88 26.64 27.52
N THR A 509 -14.89 27.39 28.02
CA THR A 509 -14.44 28.66 27.44
C THR A 509 -13.62 28.51 26.16
N GLY A 510 -13.00 27.34 25.90
CA GLY A 510 -12.09 27.10 24.78
C GLY A 510 -10.70 26.63 25.19
N ALA A 511 -9.88 26.27 24.20
CA ALA A 511 -8.48 25.88 24.37
C ALA A 511 -7.58 27.12 24.53
N THR A 512 -6.53 27.01 25.32
CA THR A 512 -5.61 28.10 25.65
C THR A 512 -4.38 28.03 24.74
N LEU A 513 -4.32 28.93 23.75
CA LEU A 513 -3.18 29.09 22.86
C LEU A 513 -2.17 30.08 23.48
N VAL A 514 -0.93 29.65 23.64
CA VAL A 514 0.18 30.46 24.19
C VAL A 514 1.03 30.96 23.03
N LEU A 515 1.07 32.28 22.87
CA LEU A 515 1.95 32.99 21.94
C LEU A 515 3.28 33.21 22.67
N THR A 516 4.28 32.41 22.32
CA THR A 516 5.48 32.16 23.11
C THR A 516 6.53 33.27 23.06
N HIS A 517 6.52 34.11 22.02
CA HIS A 517 7.54 35.15 21.83
C HIS A 517 7.52 36.24 22.92
N THR A 518 8.69 36.54 23.48
CA THR A 518 8.86 37.50 24.58
C THR A 518 9.56 38.79 24.20
N GLY A 519 10.08 38.94 22.98
CA GLY A 519 10.77 40.15 22.49
C GLY A 519 9.85 41.33 22.16
N THR A 520 8.70 41.45 22.83
CA THR A 520 7.62 42.38 22.49
C THR A 520 7.63 43.66 23.33
N GLN A 521 7.05 44.73 22.80
CA GLN A 521 6.94 46.06 23.39
C GLN A 521 5.47 46.48 23.57
N ASP A 522 5.26 47.56 24.33
CA ASP A 522 3.94 48.20 24.43
C ASP A 522 3.41 48.54 23.04
N LYS A 523 2.14 48.19 22.77
CA LYS A 523 1.42 48.34 21.49
C LYS A 523 1.89 47.46 20.34
N ASP A 524 2.77 46.49 20.57
CA ASP A 524 2.96 45.43 19.58
C ASP A 524 1.65 44.65 19.41
N ARG A 525 1.35 44.16 18.20
CA ARG A 525 0.15 43.38 17.90
C ARG A 525 0.52 41.96 17.54
N PHE A 526 0.00 40.98 18.28
CA PHE A 526 -0.01 39.60 17.83
C PHE A 526 -1.23 39.35 16.95
N ASN A 527 -1.04 38.72 15.79
CA ASN A 527 -2.13 38.16 14.99
C ASN A 527 -1.92 36.64 14.97
N PHE A 528 -2.93 35.84 15.34
CA PHE A 528 -2.79 34.38 15.50
C PHE A 528 -3.90 33.62 14.78
N ASN A 529 -3.57 32.39 14.38
CA ASN A 529 -4.39 31.52 13.54
C ASN A 529 -4.52 30.12 14.16
N TRP A 530 -5.68 29.49 13.95
CA TRP A 530 -6.04 28.12 14.28
C TRP A 530 -6.80 27.52 13.09
N LYS A 531 -6.16 26.62 12.33
CA LYS A 531 -6.67 26.10 11.06
C LYS A 531 -7.01 24.63 11.20
N GLY A 532 -8.30 24.31 11.28
CA GLY A 532 -8.80 22.93 11.42
C GLY A 532 -9.05 22.23 10.09
N SER A 533 -8.91 20.89 10.08
CA SER A 533 -9.18 20.03 8.92
C SER A 533 -10.66 19.80 8.65
N ALA A 534 -11.54 20.06 9.62
CA ALA A 534 -12.98 19.89 9.50
C ALA A 534 -13.69 21.21 9.17
N SER A 535 -14.83 21.09 8.48
CA SER A 535 -15.70 22.24 8.16
C SER A 535 -16.16 22.96 9.43
N GLY A 536 -15.94 24.28 9.51
CA GLY A 536 -16.25 25.08 10.70
C GLY A 536 -15.24 24.95 11.85
N GLY A 537 -14.10 24.27 11.63
CA GLY A 537 -13.05 24.02 12.63
C GLY A 537 -11.91 25.05 12.69
N SER A 538 -12.00 26.16 11.95
CA SER A 538 -10.93 27.18 11.90
C SER A 538 -11.31 28.49 12.62
N PHE A 539 -10.34 29.16 13.23
CA PHE A 539 -10.47 30.39 14.00
C PHE A 539 -9.20 31.26 13.86
N SER A 540 -9.33 32.59 13.86
CA SER A 540 -8.20 33.52 13.83
C SER A 540 -8.59 34.82 14.51
N ASP A 541 -7.66 35.47 15.21
CA ASP A 541 -7.89 36.77 15.85
C ASP A 541 -6.56 37.51 16.13
N HIS A 542 -6.60 38.63 16.82
CA HIS A 542 -5.46 39.46 17.17
C HIS A 542 -5.53 39.99 18.61
N ILE A 543 -4.38 40.35 19.17
CA ILE A 543 -4.28 41.02 20.48
C ILE A 543 -3.21 42.11 20.46
N ASP A 544 -3.61 43.32 20.86
CA ASP A 544 -2.72 44.45 21.08
C ASP A 544 -2.12 44.39 22.48
N LEU A 545 -0.79 44.49 22.57
CA LEU A 545 -0.09 44.44 23.84
C LEU A 545 -0.19 45.75 24.61
N ILE A 546 -0.33 45.61 25.91
CA ILE A 546 -0.31 46.69 26.89
C ILE A 546 0.98 46.57 27.73
N PRO A 547 1.37 47.59 28.52
CA PRO A 547 2.65 47.60 29.21
C PRO A 547 2.89 46.41 30.15
N VAL A 548 1.83 45.75 30.63
CA VAL A 548 1.93 44.60 31.55
C VAL A 548 2.10 43.24 30.82
N THR A 549 1.64 43.13 29.57
CA THR A 549 1.74 41.93 28.72
C THR A 549 2.93 41.96 27.77
N ALA A 550 3.45 43.15 27.46
CA ALA A 550 4.70 43.30 26.73
C ALA A 550 5.86 42.58 27.44
N GLY A 551 6.75 41.92 26.68
CA GLY A 551 7.91 41.23 27.22
C GLY A 551 7.65 39.82 27.76
N LYS A 552 6.44 39.27 27.61
CA LYS A 552 6.01 37.98 28.19
C LYS A 552 5.22 37.14 27.18
N PRO A 553 5.16 35.80 27.36
CA PRO A 553 4.24 34.97 26.57
C PRO A 553 2.79 35.39 26.83
N VAL A 554 1.98 35.41 25.77
CA VAL A 554 0.60 35.88 25.82
C VAL A 554 -0.35 34.71 25.63
N ARG A 555 -1.35 34.61 26.51
CA ARG A 555 -2.37 33.56 26.42
C ARG A 555 -3.62 34.11 25.76
N VAL A 556 -4.09 33.42 24.73
CA VAL A 556 -5.34 33.72 24.01
C VAL A 556 -6.22 32.47 23.99
N THR A 557 -7.54 32.64 23.84
CA THR A 557 -8.49 31.53 23.91
C THR A 557 -9.06 31.23 22.54
N VAL A 558 -8.98 29.97 22.11
CA VAL A 558 -9.65 29.45 20.92
C VAL A 558 -10.98 28.81 21.36
N PRO A 559 -12.15 29.35 20.96
CA PRO A 559 -13.44 28.86 21.46
C PRO A 559 -13.67 27.37 21.22
N LYS A 560 -14.26 26.68 22.21
CA LYS A 560 -14.40 25.20 22.23
C LYS A 560 -15.07 24.64 20.97
N GLN A 561 -16.01 25.37 20.37
CA GLN A 561 -16.69 24.95 19.15
C GLN A 561 -15.73 24.66 17.99
N TYR A 562 -14.64 25.44 17.85
CA TYR A 562 -13.65 25.25 16.80
C TYR A 562 -12.73 24.06 17.09
N VAL A 563 -12.57 23.68 18.36
CA VAL A 563 -11.84 22.46 18.73
C VAL A 563 -12.71 21.24 18.51
N THR A 564 -13.94 21.24 19.02
CA THR A 564 -14.88 20.10 18.92
C THR A 564 -15.27 19.80 17.47
N ALA A 565 -15.40 20.82 16.62
CA ALA A 565 -15.67 20.63 15.19
C ALA A 565 -14.60 19.77 14.49
N ASN A 566 -13.39 19.71 15.02
CA ASN A 566 -12.29 18.91 14.49
C ASN A 566 -12.15 17.52 15.15
N ARG A 567 -13.16 16.99 15.88
CA ARG A 567 -13.05 15.65 16.50
C ARG A 567 -12.61 14.59 15.47
N ASP A 568 -11.61 13.79 15.85
CA ASP A 568 -10.91 12.78 15.04
C ASP A 568 -10.13 13.33 13.84
N GLY A 569 -9.97 14.66 13.75
CA GLY A 569 -9.24 15.38 12.72
C GLY A 569 -7.93 16.01 13.21
N THR A 570 -7.48 17.08 12.52
CA THR A 570 -6.22 17.78 12.81
C THR A 570 -6.37 19.30 12.77
N VAL A 571 -5.46 20.03 13.41
CA VAL A 571 -5.39 21.50 13.46
C VAL A 571 -3.96 21.98 13.24
N THR A 572 -3.77 23.14 12.62
CA THR A 572 -2.47 23.87 12.58
C THR A 572 -2.61 25.27 13.18
N ALA A 573 -1.74 25.67 14.11
CA ALA A 573 -1.76 26.98 14.77
C ALA A 573 -0.44 27.77 14.60
N ASP A 574 -0.54 29.10 14.42
CA ASP A 574 0.59 30.00 14.14
C ASP A 574 0.31 31.48 14.54
N TYR A 575 1.32 32.35 14.59
CA TYR A 575 1.17 33.80 14.83
C TYR A 575 2.24 34.71 14.19
N LYS A 576 1.92 36.01 14.04
CA LYS A 576 2.85 37.10 13.65
C LYS A 576 2.80 38.30 14.60
N ILE A 577 3.87 39.10 14.62
CA ILE A 577 3.96 40.31 15.47
C ILE A 577 4.15 41.57 14.61
N GLU A 578 3.39 42.62 14.89
CA GLU A 578 3.48 43.92 14.22
C GLU A 578 3.79 45.05 15.21
N ARG A 579 4.59 46.04 14.80
CA ARG A 579 4.89 47.25 15.57
C ARG A 579 4.73 48.47 14.68
N GLY A 580 3.83 49.39 15.07
CA GLY A 580 3.59 50.62 14.31
C GLY A 580 3.12 50.37 12.87
N GLY A 581 2.54 49.21 12.57
CA GLY A 581 2.12 48.79 11.23
C GLY A 581 3.17 47.98 10.45
N GLU A 582 4.39 47.82 10.96
CA GLU A 582 5.42 46.98 10.35
C GLU A 582 5.47 45.58 10.98
N THR A 583 5.56 44.53 10.17
CA THR A 583 5.73 43.17 10.67
C THR A 583 7.17 42.94 11.14
N LEU A 584 7.31 42.51 12.39
CA LEU A 584 8.60 42.22 13.03
C LEU A 584 9.11 40.80 12.74
N GLY A 585 8.22 39.86 12.45
CA GLY A 585 8.55 38.45 12.26
C GLY A 585 7.34 37.54 12.43
N TYR A 586 7.59 36.23 12.39
CA TYR A 586 6.55 35.20 12.30
C TYR A 586 6.89 33.92 13.06
N SER A 587 5.93 33.20 13.63
CA SER A 587 6.16 31.96 14.36
C SER A 587 6.37 30.73 13.46
N GLN A 588 6.98 29.68 14.01
CA GLN A 588 6.83 28.31 13.49
C GLN A 588 5.37 27.79 13.69
N GLU A 589 4.98 26.77 12.93
CA GLU A 589 3.64 26.16 13.01
C GLU A 589 3.58 25.07 14.10
N LEU A 590 2.45 24.98 14.82
CA LEU A 590 2.09 23.86 15.69
C LEU A 590 1.02 23.00 15.00
N LYS A 591 1.24 21.68 14.87
CA LYS A 591 0.26 20.75 14.29
C LYS A 591 -0.32 19.84 15.37
N LEU A 592 -1.63 19.83 15.54
CA LEU A 592 -2.34 19.07 16.56
C LEU A 592 -3.21 17.97 15.93
N ARG A 593 -3.27 16.78 16.56
CA ARG A 593 -4.34 15.79 16.32
C ARG A 593 -5.44 16.00 17.35
N ILE A 594 -6.69 15.99 16.91
CA ILE A 594 -7.85 16.22 17.77
C ILE A 594 -8.59 14.90 17.96
N GLY A 595 -8.58 14.32 19.16
CA GLY A 595 -9.21 13.02 19.45
C GLY A 595 -8.52 12.26 20.58
N VAL A 596 -8.94 11.02 20.83
CA VAL A 596 -8.36 10.16 21.87
C VAL A 596 -7.44 9.12 21.20
N VAL A 597 -6.16 9.13 21.53
CA VAL A 597 -5.31 7.94 21.36
C VAL A 597 -5.63 7.05 22.55
N GLU A 598 -6.26 5.89 22.32
CA GLU A 598 -6.51 4.94 23.42
C GLU A 598 -5.16 4.54 24.02
N PHE A 599 -4.91 4.96 25.25
CA PHE A 599 -3.69 4.61 25.96
C PHE A 599 -3.72 3.11 26.28
N LYS A 600 -3.01 2.32 25.49
CA LYS A 600 -2.94 0.86 25.69
C LYS A 600 -2.08 0.55 26.92
N LEU A 601 -2.72 0.06 27.97
CA LEU A 601 -2.03 -0.40 29.18
C LEU A 601 -1.04 -1.53 28.85
N PRO A 602 0.19 -1.52 29.41
CA PRO A 602 1.08 -2.66 29.32
C PRO A 602 0.47 -3.86 30.04
N VAL A 603 0.80 -5.08 29.59
CA VAL A 603 0.33 -6.31 30.23
C VAL A 603 0.87 -6.43 31.66
N ALA A 604 0.08 -7.03 32.56
CA ALA A 604 0.54 -7.40 33.90
C ALA A 604 1.17 -8.80 33.90
N THR A 605 2.13 -9.04 34.78
CA THR A 605 2.79 -10.35 34.92
C THR A 605 2.91 -10.80 36.37
N PHE A 606 3.28 -12.06 36.60
CA PHE A 606 3.66 -12.57 37.93
C PHE A 606 5.18 -12.68 38.06
N SER A 607 5.76 -12.17 39.16
CA SER A 607 7.21 -12.25 39.37
C SER A 607 7.68 -13.67 39.67
N GLU A 608 6.81 -14.51 40.24
CA GLU A 608 7.08 -15.89 40.59
C GLU A 608 6.83 -16.87 39.43
N ALA A 609 6.47 -16.37 38.24
CA ALA A 609 6.27 -17.22 37.08
C ALA A 609 7.60 -17.85 36.61
N THR A 610 7.57 -19.17 36.42
CA THR A 610 8.70 -20.03 36.04
C THR A 610 8.42 -20.77 34.72
N GLY A 611 9.28 -21.70 34.34
CA GLY A 611 9.23 -22.37 33.04
C GLY A 611 10.04 -21.63 31.98
N ALA A 612 10.23 -22.26 30.82
CA ALA A 612 11.05 -21.71 29.72
C ALA A 612 10.51 -20.36 29.20
N GLN A 613 9.18 -20.15 29.28
CA GLN A 613 8.50 -18.93 28.84
C GLN A 613 8.01 -18.05 30.00
N LYS A 614 8.36 -18.38 31.25
CA LYS A 614 7.78 -17.75 32.46
C LYS A 614 6.25 -17.81 32.47
N ASP A 615 5.70 -18.97 32.12
CA ASP A 615 4.28 -19.23 31.94
C ASP A 615 3.66 -20.13 33.01
N GLN A 616 4.46 -20.57 34.00
CA GLN A 616 4.02 -21.50 35.03
C GLN A 616 4.07 -20.90 36.43
N LEU A 617 3.01 -21.12 37.20
CA LEU A 617 2.93 -20.78 38.62
C LEU A 617 2.83 -22.06 39.45
N ASN A 618 3.80 -22.24 40.33
CA ASN A 618 3.76 -23.30 41.32
C ASN A 618 3.20 -22.76 42.64
N PRO A 619 2.03 -23.25 43.12
CA PRO A 619 1.47 -22.82 44.40
C PRO A 619 2.45 -22.97 45.58
N ASP A 620 3.31 -23.98 45.54
CA ASP A 620 4.26 -24.24 46.64
C ASP A 620 5.38 -23.19 46.70
N ASP A 621 5.74 -22.57 45.56
CA ASP A 621 6.80 -21.56 45.46
C ASP A 621 6.34 -20.15 45.86
N ILE A 622 5.02 -19.92 45.95
CA ILE A 622 4.41 -18.63 46.31
C ILE A 622 3.86 -18.61 47.75
N TYR A 623 3.94 -19.73 48.47
CA TYR A 623 3.56 -19.82 49.88
C TYR A 623 4.58 -19.12 50.80
N PRO A 624 4.16 -18.47 51.90
CA PRO A 624 2.78 -18.14 52.30
C PRO A 624 2.29 -16.79 51.76
N ASN A 625 3.12 -16.05 51.02
CA ASN A 625 2.95 -14.63 50.78
C ASN A 625 2.05 -14.28 49.57
N GLY A 626 1.70 -15.28 48.75
CA GLY A 626 0.92 -15.08 47.53
C GLY A 626 1.79 -14.64 46.34
N ALA A 627 1.18 -14.61 45.15
CA ALA A 627 1.84 -14.26 43.90
C ALA A 627 1.86 -12.73 43.69
N THR A 628 3.00 -12.19 43.27
CA THR A 628 3.22 -10.76 43.07
C THR A 628 2.84 -10.33 41.66
N VAL A 629 1.88 -9.42 41.54
CA VAL A 629 1.55 -8.78 40.26
C VAL A 629 2.57 -7.69 39.96
N VAL A 630 3.13 -7.71 38.76
CA VAL A 630 4.07 -6.71 38.24
C VAL A 630 3.36 -5.92 37.13
N ILE A 631 3.22 -4.60 37.33
CA ILE A 631 2.74 -3.67 36.31
C ILE A 631 3.89 -2.71 35.97
N ALA A 632 4.29 -2.70 34.70
CA ALA A 632 5.43 -1.92 34.23
C ALA A 632 5.23 -0.41 34.42
N ALA A 633 6.33 0.33 34.62
CA ALA A 633 6.30 1.80 34.75
C ALA A 633 5.67 2.52 33.55
N THR A 634 5.66 1.86 32.38
CA THR A 634 5.00 2.33 31.15
C THR A 634 3.48 2.37 31.25
N ALA A 635 2.86 1.89 32.34
CA ALA A 635 1.44 2.12 32.64
C ALA A 635 1.14 3.57 33.07
N LEU A 636 2.19 4.38 33.30
CA LEU A 636 2.10 5.80 33.65
C LEU A 636 1.19 6.06 34.87
N LEU A 637 1.29 5.20 35.88
CA LEU A 637 0.48 5.29 37.11
C LEU A 637 0.83 6.55 37.90
N LYS A 638 -0.18 7.29 38.35
CA LYS A 638 -0.03 8.47 39.21
C LYS A 638 -0.53 8.19 40.62
N GLU A 639 -0.07 8.99 41.57
CA GLU A 639 -0.59 8.92 42.95
C GLU A 639 -2.12 9.05 42.94
N ASP A 640 -2.77 8.25 43.78
CA ASP A 640 -4.22 8.14 43.94
C ASP A 640 -5.00 7.53 42.75
N ASP A 641 -4.35 7.06 41.68
CA ASP A 641 -5.03 6.21 40.69
C ASP A 641 -5.55 4.93 41.35
N GLU A 642 -6.75 4.46 40.95
CA GLU A 642 -7.36 3.23 41.45
C GLU A 642 -7.20 2.10 40.43
N ILE A 643 -6.43 1.09 40.78
CA ILE A 643 -6.19 -0.09 39.94
C ILE A 643 -7.13 -1.19 40.38
N THR A 644 -7.78 -1.85 39.43
CA THR A 644 -8.49 -3.11 39.68
C THR A 644 -7.80 -4.23 38.90
N VAL A 645 -7.07 -5.10 39.59
CA VAL A 645 -6.52 -6.32 39.01
C VAL A 645 -7.58 -7.41 39.00
N THR A 646 -7.74 -8.08 37.87
CA THR A 646 -8.66 -9.20 37.70
C THR A 646 -7.86 -10.49 37.45
N VAL A 647 -8.18 -11.53 38.23
CA VAL A 647 -7.65 -12.88 38.05
C VAL A 647 -8.81 -13.82 37.74
N GLU A 648 -8.82 -14.35 36.52
CA GLU A 648 -9.87 -15.22 35.98
C GLU A 648 -9.32 -16.66 35.87
N GLY A 649 -10.03 -17.63 36.42
CA GLY A 649 -9.70 -19.06 36.35
C GLY A 649 -10.98 -19.88 36.53
N LYS A 650 -10.97 -20.92 37.37
CA LYS A 650 -12.20 -21.62 37.82
C LYS A 650 -13.20 -20.64 38.46
N THR A 651 -12.70 -19.59 39.09
CA THR A 651 -13.50 -18.44 39.57
C THR A 651 -12.87 -17.12 39.13
N THR A 652 -13.64 -16.03 39.13
CA THR A 652 -13.11 -14.68 38.86
C THR A 652 -13.03 -13.90 40.16
N THR A 653 -11.87 -13.30 40.43
CA THR A 653 -11.63 -12.45 41.61
C THR A 653 -10.98 -11.14 41.21
N THR A 654 -11.37 -10.05 41.87
CA THR A 654 -10.78 -8.72 41.68
C THR A 654 -10.02 -8.27 42.93
N HIS A 655 -8.92 -7.55 42.71
CA HIS A 655 -8.00 -7.07 43.74
C HIS A 655 -7.78 -5.57 43.52
N PRO A 656 -8.53 -4.70 44.23
CA PRO A 656 -8.37 -3.25 44.09
C PRO A 656 -7.11 -2.78 44.82
N HIS A 657 -6.40 -1.81 44.24
CA HIS A 657 -5.23 -1.16 44.83
C HIS A 657 -5.24 0.32 44.51
N LYS A 658 -4.93 1.15 45.51
CA LYS A 658 -4.79 2.59 45.32
C LYS A 658 -3.31 2.95 45.26
N VAL A 659 -2.88 3.60 44.16
CA VAL A 659 -1.47 3.92 43.93
C VAL A 659 -0.98 4.93 44.96
N LEU A 660 0.08 4.57 45.68
CA LEU A 660 0.72 5.43 46.68
C LEU A 660 1.72 6.39 46.01
N TRP A 661 2.00 7.53 46.65
CA TRP A 661 2.98 8.51 46.16
C TRP A 661 4.36 7.90 45.84
N ALA A 662 4.78 6.88 46.59
CA ALA A 662 6.07 6.22 46.40
C ALA A 662 6.11 5.29 45.18
N GLU A 663 4.92 4.89 44.68
CA GLU A 663 4.70 3.96 43.57
C GLU A 663 4.46 4.70 42.24
N ALA A 664 4.04 5.96 42.29
CA ALA A 664 3.77 6.79 41.12
C ALA A 664 4.98 6.87 40.17
N GLY A 665 4.73 6.65 38.88
CA GLY A 665 5.74 6.66 37.81
C GLY A 665 6.75 5.51 37.84
N LYS A 666 6.52 4.46 38.64
CA LYS A 666 7.42 3.30 38.78
C LYS A 666 6.72 1.99 38.43
N GLU A 667 7.51 0.93 38.33
CA GLU A 667 6.98 -0.43 38.28
C GLU A 667 6.29 -0.76 39.61
N LEU A 668 5.04 -1.23 39.52
CA LEU A 668 4.22 -1.57 40.67
C LEU A 668 4.32 -3.07 40.98
N THR A 669 4.66 -3.39 42.23
CA THR A 669 4.83 -4.78 42.73
C THR A 669 4.17 -5.04 44.08
N SER A 670 3.35 -4.09 44.55
CA SER A 670 2.70 -4.15 45.87
C SER A 670 1.42 -4.99 45.89
N ILE A 671 0.81 -5.25 44.73
CA ILE A 671 -0.40 -6.06 44.62
C ILE A 671 -0.04 -7.55 44.74
N LYS A 672 -0.63 -8.24 45.73
CA LYS A 672 -0.43 -9.66 45.99
C LYS A 672 -1.72 -10.45 45.80
N ILE A 673 -1.68 -11.48 44.97
CA ILE A 673 -2.78 -12.43 44.83
C ILE A 673 -2.60 -13.51 45.91
N PRO A 674 -3.58 -13.72 46.81
CA PRO A 674 -3.42 -14.65 47.93
C PRO A 674 -3.02 -16.07 47.50
N HIS A 675 -2.12 -16.72 48.25
CA HIS A 675 -1.71 -18.11 47.98
C HIS A 675 -2.92 -19.05 47.79
N ALA A 676 -3.91 -18.98 48.69
CA ALA A 676 -5.10 -19.82 48.61
C ALA A 676 -5.90 -19.63 47.30
N ARG A 677 -5.83 -18.44 46.69
CA ARG A 677 -6.48 -18.15 45.40
C ARG A 677 -5.77 -18.88 44.26
N ILE A 678 -4.44 -18.86 44.24
CA ILE A 678 -3.63 -19.56 43.25
C ILE A 678 -3.71 -21.08 43.48
N GLU A 679 -3.63 -21.54 44.73
CA GLU A 679 -3.74 -22.97 45.07
C GLU A 679 -5.07 -23.58 44.62
N ALA A 680 -6.19 -22.84 44.69
CA ALA A 680 -7.47 -23.30 44.18
C ALA A 680 -7.48 -23.60 42.67
N GLU A 681 -6.54 -23.01 41.92
CA GLU A 681 -6.38 -23.16 40.48
C GLU A 681 -5.42 -24.28 40.09
N ASP A 682 -4.89 -25.06 41.07
CA ASP A 682 -4.02 -26.20 40.79
C ASP A 682 -4.64 -27.15 39.75
N GLY A 683 -3.82 -27.50 38.76
CA GLY A 683 -4.17 -28.28 37.57
C GLY A 683 -4.94 -27.50 36.49
N GLY A 684 -5.09 -26.18 36.62
CA GLY A 684 -5.81 -25.30 35.70
C GLY A 684 -4.96 -24.14 35.16
N GLU A 685 -5.63 -23.14 34.59
CA GLU A 685 -5.04 -21.92 34.04
C GLU A 685 -5.62 -20.68 34.74
N ILE A 686 -4.84 -19.60 34.81
CA ILE A 686 -5.34 -18.28 35.21
C ILE A 686 -5.00 -17.22 34.16
N ALA A 687 -5.94 -16.33 33.89
CA ALA A 687 -5.75 -15.12 33.11
C ALA A 687 -5.67 -13.89 34.05
N LEU A 688 -4.67 -13.04 33.82
CA LEU A 688 -4.40 -11.84 34.59
C LEU A 688 -4.58 -10.61 33.71
N SER A 689 -5.40 -9.65 34.15
CA SER A 689 -5.55 -8.34 33.52
C SER A 689 -5.82 -7.26 34.57
N TYR A 690 -5.80 -5.98 34.18
CA TYR A 690 -6.15 -4.89 35.08
C TYR A 690 -6.73 -3.70 34.34
N LYS A 691 -7.48 -2.86 35.06
CA LYS A 691 -7.91 -1.53 34.61
C LYS A 691 -7.42 -0.47 35.58
N VAL A 692 -7.31 0.77 35.10
CA VAL A 692 -6.90 1.92 35.92
C VAL A 692 -7.97 3.00 35.85
N ASP A 693 -8.67 3.22 36.95
CA ASP A 693 -9.55 4.37 37.14
C ASP A 693 -8.68 5.57 37.56
N ARG A 694 -8.51 6.53 36.66
CA ARG A 694 -7.56 7.64 36.83
C ARG A 694 -8.08 8.65 37.83
N LYS A 695 -7.21 9.13 38.73
CA LYS A 695 -7.59 10.18 39.69
C LYS A 695 -8.05 11.46 39.02
N ALA A 696 -7.46 11.79 37.87
CA ALA A 696 -7.81 12.93 37.05
C ALA A 696 -9.17 12.80 36.33
N GLY A 697 -9.79 11.61 36.39
CA GLY A 697 -10.99 11.26 35.62
C GLY A 697 -10.65 10.34 34.43
N GLY A 698 -11.59 9.46 34.08
CA GLY A 698 -11.43 8.46 33.02
C GLY A 698 -11.00 7.08 33.54
N THR A 699 -11.17 6.06 32.70
CA THR A 699 -10.78 4.69 32.96
C THR A 699 -9.97 4.17 31.78
N ASP A 700 -8.73 3.74 32.05
CA ASP A 700 -7.91 3.05 31.07
C ASP A 700 -8.12 1.54 31.16
N GLY A 701 -8.12 0.88 30.00
CA GLY A 701 -8.15 -0.58 29.89
C GLY A 701 -9.55 -1.20 29.83
N PRO A 702 -9.67 -2.51 30.10
CA PRO A 702 -8.64 -3.38 30.69
C PRO A 702 -7.41 -3.60 29.80
N SER A 703 -6.27 -3.89 30.41
CA SER A 703 -5.08 -4.38 29.72
C SER A 703 -5.38 -5.67 28.96
N ASP A 704 -4.60 -5.97 27.91
CA ASP A 704 -4.61 -7.32 27.35
C ASP A 704 -4.24 -8.34 28.45
N PRO A 705 -4.89 -9.52 28.47
CA PRO A 705 -4.65 -10.51 29.51
C PRO A 705 -3.31 -11.23 29.30
N THR A 706 -2.73 -11.76 30.37
CA THR A 706 -1.66 -12.79 30.30
C THR A 706 -2.15 -14.08 30.93
N VAL A 707 -1.78 -15.24 30.38
CA VAL A 707 -2.30 -16.55 30.83
C VAL A 707 -1.17 -17.44 31.36
N TYR A 708 -1.39 -18.06 32.52
CA TYR A 708 -0.43 -18.93 33.22
C TYR A 708 -1.04 -20.28 33.55
N ASP A 709 -0.22 -21.33 33.48
CA ASP A 709 -0.55 -22.65 34.03
C ASP A 709 -0.29 -22.66 35.53
N VAL A 710 -1.21 -23.22 36.31
CA VAL A 710 -1.04 -23.34 37.77
C VAL A 710 -0.90 -24.81 38.14
N ARG A 711 0.26 -25.20 38.69
CA ARG A 711 0.54 -26.60 39.01
C ARG A 711 1.61 -26.78 40.09
N LYS A 712 1.33 -27.65 41.05
CA LYS A 712 2.33 -28.12 42.04
C LYS A 712 3.32 -29.08 41.36
N VAL A 713 4.55 -28.65 41.13
CA VAL A 713 5.59 -29.46 40.44
C VAL A 713 6.46 -30.19 41.47
N VAL A 714 6.72 -31.49 41.27
CA VAL A 714 7.54 -32.32 42.19
C VAL A 714 8.97 -32.59 41.68
N VAL A 715 9.29 -32.47 40.37
CA VAL A 715 10.65 -32.70 39.83
C VAL A 715 10.95 -31.85 38.58
N LYS A 716 12.20 -31.39 38.46
CA LYS A 716 12.80 -30.65 37.32
C LYS A 716 12.67 -31.42 35.99
N ASP A 717 12.01 -30.80 35.00
CA ASP A 717 11.94 -31.03 33.53
C ASP A 717 12.31 -32.44 32.98
N LYS A 718 11.64 -32.97 31.94
CA LYS A 718 11.72 -32.41 30.58
C LYS A 718 10.82 -33.20 29.60
N LEU A 719 9.66 -32.65 29.31
CA LEU A 719 8.85 -32.97 28.14
C LEU A 719 9.37 -32.16 26.95
N LYS A 720 9.56 -32.79 25.80
CA LYS A 720 9.97 -32.17 24.53
C LYS A 720 8.95 -32.49 23.45
N VAL A 721 8.45 -31.48 22.76
CA VAL A 721 7.56 -31.66 21.61
C VAL A 721 8.29 -31.22 20.34
N LEU A 722 8.21 -32.05 19.30
CA LEU A 722 8.78 -31.78 17.98
C LEU A 722 7.70 -31.90 16.91
N GLY A 723 7.84 -31.10 15.85
CA GLY A 723 6.88 -30.99 14.75
C GLY A 723 6.28 -29.60 14.68
N ALA A 724 6.04 -29.10 13.47
CA ALA A 724 5.41 -27.81 13.28
C ALA A 724 3.90 -27.85 13.49
N ARG A 725 3.34 -26.69 13.89
CA ARG A 725 1.89 -26.46 13.80
C ARG A 725 1.46 -26.50 12.34
N LEU A 726 0.27 -27.02 12.05
CA LEU A 726 -0.26 -27.08 10.68
C LEU A 726 -0.47 -25.67 10.12
N ASN A 727 -0.03 -25.41 8.89
CA ASN A 727 -0.43 -24.20 8.17
C ASN A 727 -1.55 -24.54 7.17
N HIS A 728 -2.71 -23.88 7.32
CA HIS A 728 -3.87 -24.08 6.45
C HIS A 728 -3.76 -23.35 5.10
N ASN A 729 -2.86 -22.37 4.95
CA ASN A 729 -2.63 -21.74 3.65
C ASN A 729 -1.83 -22.68 2.76
N ARG A 730 -2.57 -23.42 1.94
CA ARG A 730 -2.03 -24.23 0.85
C ARG A 730 -2.50 -23.63 -0.46
N TYR A 731 -1.85 -22.56 -0.92
CA TYR A 731 -2.16 -22.04 -2.26
C TYR A 731 -1.67 -23.03 -3.35
N GLU A 732 -0.73 -23.93 -3.01
CA GLU A 732 -0.30 -25.11 -3.76
C GLU A 732 -0.33 -26.38 -2.88
N ALA A 733 -0.53 -27.54 -3.50
CA ALA A 733 -0.86 -28.81 -2.83
C ALA A 733 0.23 -29.43 -1.91
N PHE A 734 1.40 -28.82 -1.77
CA PHE A 734 2.49 -29.33 -0.92
C PHE A 734 2.54 -28.64 0.45
N GLY A 735 3.25 -29.25 1.40
CA GLY A 735 3.57 -28.53 2.62
C GLY A 735 3.91 -29.37 3.85
N THR A 736 3.74 -28.69 4.98
CA THR A 736 4.11 -29.15 6.33
C THR A 736 3.07 -30.14 6.86
N THR A 737 3.54 -31.22 7.50
CA THR A 737 2.65 -32.23 8.09
C THR A 737 1.91 -31.70 9.30
N ARG A 738 0.78 -32.34 9.63
CA ARG A 738 -0.04 -32.02 10.79
C ARG A 738 0.37 -32.78 12.06
N ILE A 739 1.42 -33.60 12.04
CA ILE A 739 1.74 -34.49 13.16
C ILE A 739 2.81 -33.89 14.06
N LEU A 740 2.51 -33.79 15.36
CA LEU A 740 3.45 -33.48 16.42
C LEU A 740 3.74 -34.72 17.26
N SER A 741 4.92 -34.80 17.86
CA SER A 741 5.36 -35.96 18.64
C SER A 741 5.98 -35.52 19.98
N ALA A 742 5.63 -36.24 21.05
CA ALA A 742 6.20 -36.00 22.38
C ALA A 742 7.36 -36.96 22.69
N PHE A 743 8.39 -36.40 23.31
CA PHE A 743 9.61 -37.08 23.71
C PHE A 743 9.99 -36.72 25.15
N SER A 744 10.69 -37.65 25.81
CA SER A 744 11.49 -37.36 26.99
C SER A 744 12.75 -36.59 26.61
N ASP A 745 13.54 -36.16 27.60
CA ASP A 745 14.85 -35.54 27.39
C ASP A 745 15.96 -36.45 26.90
N THR A 746 15.73 -37.75 26.94
CA THR A 746 16.60 -38.75 26.34
C THR A 746 16.18 -39.09 24.91
N ASP A 747 15.35 -38.23 24.30
CA ASP A 747 14.79 -38.35 22.95
C ASP A 747 13.99 -39.64 22.71
N GLN A 748 13.52 -40.28 23.80
CA GLN A 748 12.61 -41.42 23.70
C GLN A 748 11.17 -40.93 23.53
N PRO A 749 10.39 -41.48 22.58
CA PRO A 749 8.96 -41.19 22.48
C PRO A 749 8.25 -41.50 23.79
N ILE A 750 7.32 -40.63 24.20
CA ILE A 750 6.52 -40.81 25.41
C ILE A 750 5.04 -40.57 25.13
N GLU A 751 4.19 -41.23 25.91
CA GLU A 751 2.77 -40.87 25.99
C GLU A 751 2.62 -39.55 26.75
N ALA A 752 1.94 -38.59 26.13
CA ALA A 752 1.60 -37.31 26.74
C ALA A 752 0.10 -37.09 26.64
N GLU A 753 -0.44 -36.23 27.49
CA GLU A 753 -1.80 -35.73 27.40
C GLU A 753 -1.81 -34.43 26.59
N TRP A 754 -2.73 -34.32 25.63
CA TRP A 754 -2.85 -33.21 24.69
C TRP A 754 -4.26 -32.63 24.72
N LYS A 755 -4.39 -31.31 24.53
CA LYS A 755 -5.67 -30.65 24.26
C LYS A 755 -5.48 -29.25 23.65
N TYR A 756 -6.43 -28.77 22.85
CA TYR A 756 -6.50 -27.35 22.53
C TYR A 756 -7.07 -26.55 23.71
N SER A 757 -6.85 -25.23 23.73
CA SER A 757 -7.42 -24.37 24.78
C SER A 757 -8.96 -24.39 24.83
N SER A 758 -9.64 -24.75 23.73
CA SER A 758 -11.10 -24.90 23.69
C SER A 758 -11.61 -26.29 24.10
N ASP A 759 -10.74 -27.29 24.19
CA ASP A 759 -11.10 -28.65 24.57
C ASP A 759 -11.35 -28.77 26.08
N ILE A 760 -12.36 -29.55 26.43
CA ILE A 760 -12.69 -29.89 27.83
C ILE A 760 -11.77 -31.01 28.32
N ASP A 761 -11.64 -32.07 27.54
CA ASP A 761 -10.98 -33.31 27.93
C ASP A 761 -9.56 -33.40 27.36
N TRP A 762 -8.65 -33.95 28.16
CA TRP A 762 -7.31 -34.32 27.73
C TRP A 762 -7.32 -35.66 26.99
N LYS A 763 -6.50 -35.79 25.96
CA LYS A 763 -6.33 -37.03 25.19
C LYS A 763 -4.90 -37.52 25.30
N THR A 764 -4.72 -38.79 25.67
CA THR A 764 -3.40 -39.41 25.77
C THR A 764 -2.95 -39.96 24.42
N ALA A 765 -1.77 -39.54 23.95
CA ALA A 765 -1.13 -40.06 22.76
C ALA A 765 0.38 -39.76 22.75
N SER A 766 1.17 -40.58 22.04
CA SER A 766 2.57 -40.24 21.72
C SER A 766 2.73 -39.28 20.55
N THR A 767 1.72 -39.21 19.68
CA THR A 767 1.67 -38.32 18.51
C THR A 767 0.31 -37.64 18.42
N TRP A 768 0.28 -36.40 17.95
CA TRP A 768 -0.92 -35.57 17.87
C TRP A 768 -1.17 -35.07 16.44
N SER A 769 -2.42 -35.08 15.99
CA SER A 769 -2.85 -34.48 14.72
C SER A 769 -3.36 -33.05 14.96
N ASP A 770 -2.68 -32.07 14.38
CA ASP A 770 -3.01 -30.65 14.51
C ASP A 770 -4.14 -30.25 13.56
N ASP A 771 -5.36 -30.25 14.10
CA ASP A 771 -6.60 -29.89 13.41
C ASP A 771 -7.08 -28.47 13.80
N SER A 772 -6.42 -27.80 14.76
CA SER A 772 -6.76 -26.44 15.21
C SER A 772 -5.48 -25.60 15.45
N PRO A 773 -4.66 -25.39 14.41
CA PRO A 773 -3.37 -24.72 14.51
C PRO A 773 -3.45 -23.25 14.94
N ASN A 774 -4.61 -22.62 14.82
CA ASN A 774 -4.83 -21.24 15.26
C ASN A 774 -5.08 -21.12 16.78
N GLU A 775 -5.13 -22.24 17.50
CA GLU A 775 -5.29 -22.28 18.96
C GLU A 775 -4.01 -22.77 19.65
N PRO A 776 -3.70 -22.28 20.87
CA PRO A 776 -2.62 -22.86 21.66
C PRO A 776 -2.87 -24.35 21.93
N LEU A 777 -1.81 -25.15 21.83
CA LEU A 777 -1.86 -26.59 22.05
C LEU A 777 -1.13 -26.94 23.35
N HIS A 778 -1.88 -27.47 24.31
CA HIS A 778 -1.37 -27.89 25.61
C HIS A 778 -0.86 -29.31 25.56
N VAL A 779 0.31 -29.54 26.15
CA VAL A 779 0.92 -30.87 26.22
C VAL A 779 1.48 -31.08 27.61
N ARG A 780 1.10 -32.19 28.26
CA ARG A 780 1.56 -32.50 29.61
C ARG A 780 1.84 -33.97 29.84
N THR A 781 2.58 -34.21 30.90
CA THR A 781 2.77 -35.50 31.56
C THR A 781 2.36 -35.34 33.03
N ALA A 782 2.62 -36.36 33.87
CA ALA A 782 2.43 -36.25 35.31
C ALA A 782 3.26 -35.11 35.93
N ASP A 783 4.48 -34.90 35.41
CA ASP A 783 5.50 -34.07 36.06
C ASP A 783 5.92 -32.83 35.24
N ALA A 784 5.48 -32.70 33.99
CA ALA A 784 5.84 -31.58 33.10
C ALA A 784 4.66 -31.13 32.24
N GLN A 785 4.64 -29.84 31.87
CA GLN A 785 3.67 -29.26 30.95
C GLN A 785 4.36 -28.18 30.11
N LEU A 786 3.91 -28.02 28.87
CA LEU A 786 4.26 -26.92 28.00
C LEU A 786 3.06 -26.58 27.10
N THR A 787 3.05 -25.35 26.59
CA THR A 787 2.03 -24.89 25.63
C THR A 787 2.72 -24.46 24.35
N LEU A 788 2.25 -24.93 23.19
CA LEU A 788 2.76 -24.50 21.89
C LEU A 788 1.97 -23.27 21.42
N ASN A 789 2.67 -22.33 20.78
CA ASN A 789 2.04 -21.19 20.12
C ASN A 789 1.10 -21.67 19.01
N PRO A 790 0.05 -20.90 18.68
CA PRO A 790 -0.62 -21.00 17.38
C PRO A 790 0.39 -20.95 16.22
N VAL A 791 -0.01 -21.38 15.02
CA VAL A 791 0.81 -21.25 13.82
C VAL A 791 1.23 -19.78 13.64
N ASN A 792 2.54 -19.55 13.63
CA ASN A 792 3.14 -18.22 13.62
C ASN A 792 4.16 -18.02 12.49
N ILE A 793 4.21 -18.95 11.54
CA ILE A 793 4.95 -18.84 10.28
C ILE A 793 3.97 -19.11 9.15
N THR A 794 3.78 -18.12 8.28
CA THR A 794 2.94 -18.23 7.08
C THR A 794 3.71 -17.76 5.86
N ALA A 795 3.76 -18.60 4.84
CA ALA A 795 4.39 -18.29 3.56
C ALA A 795 3.34 -18.15 2.48
N ASN A 796 3.59 -17.24 1.55
CA ASN A 796 2.93 -17.22 0.25
C ASN A 796 3.91 -17.69 -0.83
N GLY A 797 3.58 -17.41 -2.10
CA GLY A 797 4.40 -17.86 -3.21
C GLY A 797 5.76 -17.22 -3.33
N SER A 798 6.06 -16.11 -2.64
CA SER A 798 7.39 -15.44 -2.71
C SER A 798 7.83 -14.68 -1.45
N ALA A 799 7.01 -14.66 -0.40
CA ALA A 799 7.24 -13.96 0.85
C ALA A 799 6.83 -14.83 2.04
N ILE A 800 7.41 -14.53 3.20
CA ILE A 800 7.12 -15.20 4.46
C ILE A 800 6.84 -14.13 5.51
N LEU A 801 5.78 -14.35 6.29
CA LEU A 801 5.46 -13.60 7.49
C LEU A 801 5.66 -14.48 8.73
N ALA A 802 6.34 -13.90 9.72
CA ALA A 802 6.39 -14.43 11.06
C ALA A 802 5.56 -13.55 12.00
N GLN A 803 4.69 -14.19 12.79
CA GLN A 803 3.97 -13.55 13.88
C GLN A 803 4.81 -13.64 15.15
N ARG A 804 5.10 -12.48 15.74
CA ARG A 804 5.89 -12.41 16.98
C ARG A 804 5.02 -12.64 18.20
N ASP A 805 5.66 -13.03 19.31
CA ASP A 805 4.99 -13.34 20.57
C ASP A 805 4.24 -12.13 21.17
N GLU A 806 4.56 -10.92 20.72
CA GLU A 806 3.89 -9.66 21.10
C GLU A 806 2.67 -9.29 20.24
N GLY A 807 2.31 -10.13 19.26
CA GLY A 807 1.08 -9.98 18.46
C GLY A 807 1.19 -9.12 17.20
N ASP A 808 2.41 -8.82 16.74
CA ASP A 808 2.66 -8.13 15.46
C ASP A 808 3.43 -9.01 14.46
N LEU A 809 3.84 -8.41 13.34
CA LEU A 809 4.39 -9.13 12.18
C LEU A 809 5.77 -8.66 11.75
N VAL A 810 6.53 -9.61 11.21
CA VAL A 810 7.77 -9.40 10.47
C VAL A 810 7.67 -10.14 9.15
N GLY A 811 7.97 -9.46 8.04
CA GLY A 811 7.95 -10.05 6.70
C GLY A 811 9.31 -10.00 6.02
N TRP A 812 9.60 -10.98 5.18
CA TRP A 812 10.77 -11.01 4.28
C TRP A 812 10.47 -11.79 2.99
N GLY A 813 11.37 -11.68 2.01
CA GLY A 813 11.15 -12.16 0.64
C GLY A 813 10.73 -11.02 -0.30
N LYS A 814 9.93 -11.33 -1.32
CA LYS A 814 9.53 -10.39 -2.37
C LYS A 814 8.57 -9.31 -1.85
N ALA A 815 8.94 -8.04 -2.00
CA ALA A 815 8.22 -6.90 -1.41
C ALA A 815 6.79 -6.76 -1.94
N GLU A 816 6.62 -6.87 -3.26
CA GLU A 816 5.34 -6.83 -3.98
C GLU A 816 4.47 -8.07 -3.70
N SER A 817 5.01 -9.12 -3.09
CA SER A 817 4.24 -10.27 -2.58
C SER A 817 3.87 -10.10 -1.10
N GLY A 818 3.79 -8.87 -0.60
CA GLY A 818 3.33 -8.57 0.75
C GLY A 818 4.38 -8.75 1.86
N ALA A 819 5.66 -8.99 1.53
CA ALA A 819 6.74 -8.95 2.53
C ALA A 819 6.89 -7.55 3.16
N ASN A 820 6.57 -6.49 2.42
CA ASN A 820 6.50 -5.14 2.96
C ASN A 820 5.15 -4.93 3.64
N ILE A 821 5.16 -4.90 4.97
CA ILE A 821 3.95 -4.73 5.79
C ILE A 821 3.57 -3.24 5.80
N PRO A 822 2.33 -2.87 5.42
CA PRO A 822 1.87 -1.49 5.45
C PRO A 822 2.05 -0.84 6.84
N PRO A 823 2.45 0.45 6.96
CA PRO A 823 2.71 1.07 8.25
C PRO A 823 1.57 0.98 9.26
N HIS A 824 0.31 1.10 8.79
CA HIS A 824 -0.86 1.00 9.67
C HIS A 824 -1.09 -0.43 10.20
N ILE A 825 -0.69 -1.47 9.45
CA ILE A 825 -0.70 -2.87 9.90
C ILE A 825 0.49 -3.17 10.81
N ALA A 826 1.67 -2.60 10.50
CA ALA A 826 2.90 -2.81 11.26
C ALA A 826 2.82 -2.30 12.72
N LEU A 827 1.87 -1.42 13.02
CA LEU A 827 1.60 -0.89 14.35
C LEU A 827 0.65 -1.77 15.18
N LEU A 828 -0.05 -2.72 14.56
CA LEU A 828 -1.00 -3.59 15.24
C LEU A 828 -0.26 -4.59 16.15
N LYS A 829 -0.86 -4.87 17.32
CA LYS A 829 -0.32 -5.78 18.35
C LYS A 829 -1.32 -6.87 18.76
N ASP A 830 -2.43 -6.98 18.04
CA ASP A 830 -3.55 -7.87 18.34
C ASP A 830 -3.86 -8.81 17.18
N ILE A 831 -2.87 -9.07 16.32
CA ILE A 831 -3.00 -10.03 15.22
C ILE A 831 -3.03 -11.44 15.83
N VAL A 832 -3.94 -12.29 15.34
CA VAL A 832 -4.18 -13.65 15.86
C VAL A 832 -4.30 -14.69 14.74
N GLY A 833 -4.12 -14.29 13.49
CA GLY A 833 -4.08 -15.21 12.35
C GLY A 833 -3.57 -14.52 11.09
N VAL A 834 -2.88 -15.29 10.25
CA VAL A 834 -2.33 -14.84 8.97
C VAL A 834 -2.73 -15.83 7.88
N SER A 835 -3.38 -15.31 6.85
CA SER A 835 -3.81 -16.01 5.63
C SER A 835 -3.00 -15.52 4.44
N ALA A 836 -2.84 -16.34 3.41
CA ALA A 836 -2.03 -16.01 2.25
C ALA A 836 -2.66 -16.51 0.94
N THR A 837 -2.54 -15.70 -0.12
CA THR A 837 -2.68 -16.19 -1.51
C THR A 837 -1.31 -16.56 -2.08
N ASN A 838 -1.11 -16.56 -3.39
CA ASN A 838 0.23 -16.63 -3.98
C ASN A 838 1.04 -15.33 -3.79
N ALA A 839 0.37 -14.17 -3.75
CA ALA A 839 1.03 -12.86 -3.74
C ALA A 839 0.52 -11.90 -2.65
N ASP A 840 -0.51 -12.27 -1.91
CA ASP A 840 -1.18 -11.43 -0.92
C ASP A 840 -1.17 -12.09 0.46
N PHE A 841 -1.34 -11.25 1.49
CA PHE A 841 -1.62 -11.67 2.85
C PHE A 841 -2.90 -11.03 3.35
N ALA A 842 -3.59 -11.73 4.25
CA ALA A 842 -4.68 -11.19 5.04
C ALA A 842 -4.45 -11.54 6.51
N ILE A 843 -4.53 -10.53 7.38
CA ILE A 843 -4.46 -10.73 8.83
C ILE A 843 -5.85 -10.76 9.44
N ARG A 844 -6.01 -11.51 10.51
CA ARG A 844 -7.18 -11.42 11.38
C ARG A 844 -6.75 -10.91 12.76
N ARG A 845 -7.42 -9.86 13.23
CA ARG A 845 -7.25 -9.27 14.55
C ARG A 845 -8.09 -10.01 15.60
N ALA A 846 -7.77 -9.81 16.88
CA ALA A 846 -8.44 -10.49 17.99
C ALA A 846 -9.94 -10.15 18.12
N ASP A 847 -10.36 -9.01 17.57
CA ASP A 847 -11.75 -8.55 17.48
C ASP A 847 -12.48 -9.04 16.21
N GLY A 848 -11.84 -9.88 15.40
CA GLY A 848 -12.41 -10.43 14.18
C GLY A 848 -12.39 -9.49 12.97
N GLU A 849 -11.74 -8.33 13.05
CA GLU A 849 -11.42 -7.53 11.88
C GLU A 849 -10.36 -8.22 11.01
N VAL A 850 -10.50 -8.09 9.69
CA VAL A 850 -9.54 -8.58 8.69
C VAL A 850 -9.05 -7.41 7.85
N LEU A 851 -7.73 -7.39 7.62
CA LEU A 851 -7.06 -6.45 6.71
C LEU A 851 -6.22 -7.27 5.73
N ALA A 852 -6.21 -6.90 4.45
CA ALA A 852 -5.43 -7.56 3.41
C ALA A 852 -4.45 -6.58 2.74
N TRP A 853 -3.35 -7.10 2.20
CA TRP A 853 -2.39 -6.36 1.39
C TRP A 853 -1.56 -7.31 0.51
N GLY A 854 -0.90 -6.75 -0.50
CA GLY A 854 -0.09 -7.49 -1.47
C GLY A 854 -0.31 -6.95 -2.88
N GLY A 855 0.51 -7.41 -3.83
CA GLY A 855 0.46 -7.01 -5.24
C GLY A 855 -0.38 -7.93 -6.12
N GLY A 856 -1.13 -8.87 -5.54
CA GLY A 856 -2.09 -9.74 -6.22
C GLY A 856 -3.53 -9.24 -6.09
N GLY A 857 -4.46 -9.98 -6.72
CA GLY A 857 -5.87 -9.60 -6.73
C GLY A 857 -6.54 -9.63 -5.36
N GLY A 858 -5.99 -10.34 -4.37
CA GLY A 858 -6.57 -10.48 -3.02
C GLY A 858 -6.08 -9.44 -2.01
N GLY A 859 -5.12 -8.59 -2.39
CA GLY A 859 -4.52 -7.57 -1.52
C GLY A 859 -5.45 -6.40 -1.20
N ASP A 860 -6.54 -6.21 -1.96
CA ASP A 860 -7.59 -5.23 -1.69
C ASP A 860 -8.91 -5.96 -1.39
N MET A 861 -9.54 -5.59 -0.26
CA MET A 861 -10.84 -6.12 0.15
C MET A 861 -12.01 -5.40 -0.55
N GLY A 862 -11.77 -4.25 -1.20
CA GLY A 862 -12.80 -3.43 -1.83
C GLY A 862 -13.91 -3.06 -0.84
N ASN A 863 -15.17 -3.31 -1.23
CA ASN A 863 -16.35 -3.05 -0.37
C ASN A 863 -16.66 -4.20 0.62
N THR A 864 -15.77 -5.18 0.76
CA THR A 864 -16.00 -6.32 1.65
C THR A 864 -16.01 -5.88 3.11
N ASN A 865 -17.04 -6.27 3.87
CA ASN A 865 -17.11 -5.97 5.30
C ASN A 865 -15.95 -6.67 6.04
N PRO A 866 -15.01 -5.91 6.64
CA PRO A 866 -13.82 -6.47 7.27
C PRO A 866 -14.09 -7.11 8.64
N PHE A 867 -15.28 -6.95 9.23
CA PHE A 867 -15.54 -7.37 10.62
C PHE A 867 -16.25 -8.72 10.74
N GLY A 868 -16.06 -9.41 11.87
CA GLY A 868 -16.85 -10.61 12.20
C GLY A 868 -16.26 -11.93 11.76
N PHE A 869 -15.00 -11.96 11.27
CA PHE A 869 -14.37 -13.18 10.80
C PHE A 869 -13.87 -14.05 11.96
N THR A 870 -13.97 -15.36 11.79
CA THR A 870 -13.41 -16.38 12.69
C THR A 870 -12.33 -17.22 12.01
N GLU A 871 -12.35 -17.29 10.69
CA GLU A 871 -11.38 -17.98 9.84
C GLU A 871 -11.28 -17.26 8.49
N VAL A 872 -10.09 -17.27 7.91
CA VAL A 872 -9.81 -16.84 6.54
C VAL A 872 -8.88 -17.87 5.92
N ILE A 873 -9.11 -18.22 4.66
CA ILE A 873 -8.22 -19.05 3.86
C ILE A 873 -7.99 -18.39 2.50
N GLY A 874 -6.82 -18.61 1.92
CA GLY A 874 -6.49 -18.16 0.56
C GLY A 874 -6.32 -19.31 -0.43
N ASN A 875 -6.37 -18.96 -1.71
CA ASN A 875 -5.91 -19.79 -2.83
C ASN A 875 -4.94 -19.00 -3.71
N LEU A 876 -4.84 -19.25 -5.02
CA LEU A 876 -3.89 -18.53 -5.88
C LEU A 876 -4.04 -17.01 -5.81
N ALA A 877 -5.27 -16.48 -5.86
CA ALA A 877 -5.52 -15.05 -6.04
C ALA A 877 -6.80 -14.51 -5.37
N ALA A 878 -7.44 -15.30 -4.52
CA ALA A 878 -8.64 -14.91 -3.78
C ALA A 878 -8.59 -15.41 -2.34
N PHE A 879 -9.42 -14.81 -1.51
CA PHE A 879 -9.65 -15.23 -0.13
C PHE A 879 -11.12 -15.58 0.10
N ALA A 880 -11.35 -16.54 0.99
CA ALA A 880 -12.66 -16.87 1.53
C ALA A 880 -12.58 -16.81 3.06
N GLY A 881 -13.50 -16.08 3.69
CA GLY A 881 -13.58 -15.95 5.14
C GLY A 881 -14.91 -16.43 5.70
N LEU A 882 -14.84 -17.12 6.84
CA LEU A 882 -15.97 -17.62 7.61
C LEU A 882 -16.28 -16.67 8.75
N LYS A 883 -17.51 -16.15 8.79
CA LYS A 883 -18.00 -15.27 9.86
C LYS A 883 -18.46 -16.08 11.08
N GLY A 884 -18.49 -15.44 12.24
CA GLY A 884 -19.02 -16.06 13.48
C GLY A 884 -20.46 -16.57 13.36
N THR A 885 -21.23 -16.02 12.44
CA THR A 885 -22.62 -16.42 12.11
C THR A 885 -22.72 -17.68 11.25
N GLY A 886 -21.58 -18.25 10.80
CA GLY A 886 -21.55 -19.35 9.83
C GLY A 886 -21.75 -18.92 8.37
N ALA A 887 -21.79 -17.62 8.09
CA ALA A 887 -21.83 -17.06 6.73
C ALA A 887 -20.44 -16.97 6.09
N ILE A 888 -20.37 -17.01 4.76
CA ILE A 888 -19.13 -16.87 3.98
C ILE A 888 -19.05 -15.48 3.36
N THR A 889 -17.85 -14.94 3.28
CA THR A 889 -17.53 -13.74 2.51
C THR A 889 -16.25 -13.98 1.71
N THR A 890 -16.21 -13.55 0.45
CA THR A 890 -15.05 -13.74 -0.44
C THR A 890 -14.61 -12.41 -1.04
N TRP A 891 -13.33 -12.31 -1.39
CA TRP A 891 -12.79 -11.20 -2.15
C TRP A 891 -11.57 -11.66 -2.96
N GLY A 892 -11.13 -10.81 -3.88
CA GLY A 892 -10.03 -11.08 -4.79
C GLY A 892 -10.48 -11.51 -6.18
N SER A 893 -9.61 -12.23 -6.91
CA SER A 893 -9.86 -12.59 -8.31
C SER A 893 -11.12 -13.45 -8.48
N GLU A 894 -12.03 -13.03 -9.36
CA GLU A 894 -13.24 -13.79 -9.72
C GLU A 894 -12.91 -15.19 -10.24
N ASP A 895 -11.88 -15.31 -11.08
CA ASP A 895 -11.39 -16.58 -11.62
C ASP A 895 -10.85 -17.54 -10.56
N SER A 896 -10.59 -17.05 -9.35
CA SER A 896 -10.18 -17.84 -8.18
C SER A 896 -11.27 -17.93 -7.12
N GLY A 897 -12.53 -17.60 -7.44
CA GLY A 897 -13.63 -17.66 -6.49
C GLY A 897 -13.73 -16.48 -5.53
N GLY A 898 -13.15 -15.32 -5.89
CA GLY A 898 -13.32 -14.06 -5.18
C GLY A 898 -14.77 -13.54 -5.19
N THR A 899 -15.59 -14.02 -6.13
CA THR A 899 -17.03 -13.73 -6.19
C THR A 899 -17.85 -14.91 -5.68
N LEU A 900 -18.69 -14.67 -4.67
CA LEU A 900 -19.52 -15.72 -4.05
C LEU A 900 -20.87 -15.87 -4.79
N PRO A 901 -21.24 -17.07 -5.28
CA PRO A 901 -22.53 -17.31 -5.92
C PRO A 901 -23.73 -17.10 -4.98
N ALA A 902 -24.83 -16.55 -5.49
CA ALA A 902 -26.03 -16.22 -4.70
C ALA A 902 -26.63 -17.39 -3.88
N PRO A 903 -26.68 -18.65 -4.39
CA PRO A 903 -27.16 -19.78 -3.58
C PRO A 903 -26.25 -20.10 -2.38
N ILE A 904 -24.95 -19.80 -2.49
CA ILE A 904 -23.96 -20.07 -1.44
C ILE A 904 -23.91 -18.91 -0.45
N SER A 905 -24.07 -17.66 -0.90
CA SER A 905 -24.06 -16.48 -0.02
C SER A 905 -25.23 -16.44 0.97
N ALA A 906 -26.31 -17.17 0.70
CA ALA A 906 -27.44 -17.33 1.61
C ALA A 906 -27.23 -18.37 2.73
N LEU A 907 -26.14 -19.14 2.69
CA LEU A 907 -25.86 -20.18 3.67
C LEU A 907 -25.26 -19.58 4.95
N THR A 908 -25.72 -20.11 6.10
CA THR A 908 -25.26 -19.72 7.44
C THR A 908 -24.88 -20.93 8.31
N ASP A 909 -24.91 -22.13 7.73
CA ASP A 909 -24.59 -23.39 8.41
C ASP A 909 -23.20 -23.93 8.03
N ILE A 910 -22.31 -23.07 7.55
CA ILE A 910 -20.96 -23.45 7.14
C ILE A 910 -20.09 -23.63 8.38
N VAL A 911 -19.34 -24.74 8.41
CA VAL A 911 -18.50 -25.11 9.56
C VAL A 911 -17.01 -25.18 9.22
N ARG A 912 -16.65 -25.29 7.94
CA ARG A 912 -15.25 -25.34 7.50
C ARG A 912 -15.09 -24.94 6.04
N LEU A 913 -13.99 -24.25 5.74
CA LEU A 913 -13.58 -23.88 4.38
C LEU A 913 -12.40 -24.74 3.92
N PHE A 914 -12.32 -24.95 2.61
CA PHE A 914 -11.23 -25.67 1.94
C PHE A 914 -10.89 -24.94 0.64
N SER A 915 -9.63 -25.03 0.21
CA SER A 915 -9.18 -24.48 -1.07
C SER A 915 -8.38 -25.49 -1.87
N ASN A 916 -8.41 -25.30 -3.18
CA ASN A 916 -7.36 -25.71 -4.11
C ASN A 916 -6.83 -24.44 -4.79
N THR A 917 -5.88 -24.54 -5.73
CA THR A 917 -5.28 -23.34 -6.36
C THR A 917 -6.32 -22.38 -6.96
N TRP A 918 -7.43 -22.86 -7.52
CA TRP A 918 -8.38 -22.02 -8.28
C TRP A 918 -9.78 -21.93 -7.66
N ASN A 919 -10.07 -22.71 -6.63
CA ASN A 919 -11.45 -22.92 -6.16
C ASN A 919 -11.50 -23.04 -4.65
N PHE A 920 -12.70 -22.78 -4.14
CA PHE A 920 -13.06 -23.00 -2.75
C PHE A 920 -14.15 -24.07 -2.64
N ALA A 921 -14.14 -24.76 -1.51
CA ALA A 921 -15.23 -25.62 -1.08
C ALA A 921 -15.55 -25.34 0.38
N ALA A 922 -16.80 -25.56 0.78
CA ALA A 922 -17.25 -25.36 2.14
C ALA A 922 -18.09 -26.56 2.61
N LEU A 923 -17.75 -27.07 3.80
CA LEU A 923 -18.49 -28.11 4.48
C LEU A 923 -19.56 -27.47 5.36
N ARG A 924 -20.79 -28.00 5.24
CA ARG A 924 -21.96 -27.57 6.01
C ARG A 924 -22.15 -28.48 7.23
N ALA A 925 -22.82 -27.96 8.26
CA ALA A 925 -23.12 -28.69 9.50
C ALA A 925 -23.92 -29.99 9.28
N ASN A 926 -24.62 -30.11 8.15
CA ASN A 926 -25.38 -31.30 7.75
C ASN A 926 -24.57 -32.32 6.93
N GLY A 927 -23.25 -32.14 6.81
CA GLY A 927 -22.35 -33.03 6.06
C GLY A 927 -22.39 -32.87 4.54
N LYS A 928 -23.15 -31.89 4.00
CA LYS A 928 -23.10 -31.51 2.59
C LYS A 928 -21.91 -30.60 2.28
N VAL A 929 -21.47 -30.62 1.02
CA VAL A 929 -20.43 -29.72 0.50
C VAL A 929 -21.03 -28.80 -0.55
N VAL A 930 -20.50 -27.57 -0.62
CA VAL A 930 -20.68 -26.66 -1.75
C VAL A 930 -19.30 -26.23 -2.26
N ALA A 931 -19.17 -25.99 -3.56
CA ALA A 931 -17.91 -25.53 -4.17
C ALA A 931 -18.17 -24.40 -5.15
N TRP A 932 -17.20 -23.49 -5.29
CA TRP A 932 -17.25 -22.36 -6.22
C TRP A 932 -15.84 -21.93 -6.63
N GLY A 933 -15.77 -21.10 -7.67
CA GLY A 933 -14.53 -20.70 -8.32
C GLY A 933 -14.63 -20.93 -9.81
N ARG A 934 -13.49 -21.22 -10.44
CA ARG A 934 -13.39 -21.45 -11.88
C ARG A 934 -14.26 -22.63 -12.32
N THR A 935 -15.29 -22.35 -13.13
CA THR A 935 -16.27 -23.36 -13.59
C THR A 935 -15.63 -24.59 -14.24
N GLN A 936 -14.49 -24.40 -14.93
CA GLN A 936 -13.49 -25.45 -15.16
C GLN A 936 -12.05 -24.91 -15.17
N PRO A 937 -11.10 -25.54 -14.46
CA PRO A 937 -11.30 -26.71 -13.60
C PRO A 937 -11.52 -26.35 -12.10
N GLY A 938 -12.48 -27.05 -11.48
CA GLY A 938 -12.65 -27.13 -10.01
C GLY A 938 -13.86 -26.42 -9.37
N GLY A 939 -14.74 -25.76 -10.13
CA GLY A 939 -16.02 -25.21 -9.67
C GLY A 939 -17.27 -25.99 -10.12
N GLY A 940 -17.10 -27.09 -10.86
CA GLY A 940 -18.17 -27.93 -11.41
C GLY A 940 -18.36 -29.24 -10.63
N MET A 941 -18.63 -29.15 -9.32
CA MET A 941 -18.90 -30.33 -8.49
C MET A 941 -20.10 -31.13 -9.05
N PRO A 942 -19.96 -32.45 -9.28
CA PRO A 942 -21.07 -33.27 -9.77
C PRO A 942 -22.25 -33.30 -8.79
N PRO A 943 -23.52 -33.25 -9.27
CA PRO A 943 -24.70 -33.25 -8.41
C PRO A 943 -24.75 -34.42 -7.41
N GLU A 944 -24.31 -35.60 -7.82
CA GLU A 944 -24.27 -36.80 -6.99
C GLU A 944 -23.34 -36.67 -5.78
N ILE A 945 -22.26 -35.88 -5.89
CA ILE A 945 -21.39 -35.57 -4.75
C ILE A 945 -22.03 -34.48 -3.88
N GLY A 946 -22.65 -33.46 -4.49
CA GLY A 946 -23.37 -32.40 -3.76
C GLY A 946 -24.61 -32.89 -2.98
N ASP A 947 -25.13 -34.06 -3.32
CA ASP A 947 -26.24 -34.70 -2.62
C ASP A 947 -25.81 -35.56 -1.42
N LEU A 948 -24.51 -35.86 -1.29
CA LEU A 948 -23.98 -36.56 -0.11
C LEU A 948 -24.14 -35.71 1.14
N THR A 949 -24.49 -36.37 2.25
CA THR A 949 -24.76 -35.75 3.57
C THR A 949 -23.81 -36.26 4.65
N ASP A 950 -22.79 -36.99 4.26
CA ASP A 950 -21.87 -37.69 5.15
C ASP A 950 -20.40 -37.41 4.81
N ILE A 951 -20.10 -36.29 4.13
CA ILE A 951 -18.72 -35.85 3.93
C ILE A 951 -18.16 -35.38 5.27
N ALA A 952 -17.03 -35.97 5.67
CA ALA A 952 -16.34 -35.65 6.90
C ALA A 952 -15.30 -34.54 6.72
N THR A 953 -14.53 -34.61 5.62
CA THR A 953 -13.47 -33.63 5.31
C THR A 953 -13.11 -33.67 3.83
N LEU A 954 -12.43 -32.62 3.36
CA LEU A 954 -11.92 -32.49 1.99
C LEU A 954 -10.41 -32.26 1.99
N LEU A 955 -9.78 -32.55 0.85
CA LEU A 955 -8.40 -32.20 0.54
C LEU A 955 -8.31 -31.76 -0.93
N GLY A 956 -7.71 -30.59 -1.18
CA GLY A 956 -7.45 -30.09 -2.53
C GLY A 956 -6.04 -30.46 -3.02
N ASN A 957 -5.90 -30.73 -4.33
CA ASN A 957 -4.60 -30.61 -5.02
C ASN A 957 -4.53 -29.25 -5.73
N ASN A 958 -3.81 -29.07 -6.85
CA ASN A 958 -3.84 -27.77 -7.55
C ASN A 958 -5.16 -27.52 -8.30
N VAL A 959 -5.97 -28.55 -8.55
CA VAL A 959 -7.10 -28.48 -9.49
C VAL A 959 -8.35 -29.24 -9.02
N ASP A 960 -8.15 -30.35 -8.32
CA ASP A 960 -9.16 -31.31 -7.94
C ASP A 960 -9.36 -31.31 -6.42
N PHE A 961 -10.46 -31.92 -6.00
CA PHE A 961 -10.74 -32.21 -4.60
C PHE A 961 -10.96 -33.71 -4.42
N ALA A 962 -10.54 -34.19 -3.26
CA ALA A 962 -10.90 -35.49 -2.71
C ALA A 962 -11.70 -35.29 -1.42
N GLY A 963 -12.73 -36.10 -1.20
CA GLY A 963 -13.56 -36.10 0.00
C GLY A 963 -13.54 -37.44 0.71
N LEU A 964 -13.40 -37.41 2.03
CA LEU A 964 -13.56 -38.57 2.91
C LEU A 964 -14.95 -38.54 3.52
N ARG A 965 -15.67 -39.65 3.40
CA ARG A 965 -17.00 -39.83 3.99
C ARG A 965 -16.89 -40.46 5.38
N ASN A 966 -17.90 -40.25 6.22
CA ASN A 966 -17.96 -40.75 7.60
C ASN A 966 -17.81 -42.28 7.73
N HIS A 967 -18.09 -43.03 6.67
CA HIS A 967 -17.96 -44.49 6.61
C HIS A 967 -16.72 -44.98 5.85
N GLY A 968 -15.68 -44.15 5.76
CA GLY A 968 -14.37 -44.52 5.20
C GLY A 968 -14.34 -44.72 3.69
N GLN A 969 -15.35 -44.22 2.99
CA GLN A 969 -15.41 -44.18 1.53
C GLN A 969 -14.84 -42.87 1.01
N LEU A 970 -14.30 -42.90 -0.21
CA LEU A 970 -13.72 -41.73 -0.88
C LEU A 970 -14.56 -41.28 -2.06
N VAL A 971 -14.51 -39.98 -2.34
CA VAL A 971 -14.99 -39.36 -3.58
C VAL A 971 -13.92 -38.40 -4.10
N SER A 972 -13.87 -38.17 -5.40
CA SER A 972 -13.03 -37.14 -6.02
C SER A 972 -13.75 -36.53 -7.22
N TRP A 973 -13.38 -35.31 -7.59
CA TRP A 973 -13.98 -34.66 -8.77
C TRP A 973 -13.07 -33.60 -9.40
N SER A 974 -13.50 -33.11 -10.57
CA SER A 974 -12.84 -32.17 -11.49
C SER A 974 -12.10 -32.87 -12.64
N ILE A 975 -10.78 -32.76 -12.78
CA ILE A 975 -10.03 -33.29 -13.93
C ILE A 975 -9.64 -34.75 -13.70
N GLU A 976 -10.13 -35.65 -14.54
CA GLU A 976 -9.87 -37.10 -14.49
C GLU A 976 -8.37 -37.43 -14.35
N SER A 977 -7.53 -36.85 -15.21
CA SER A 977 -6.08 -37.16 -15.28
C SER A 977 -5.23 -36.63 -14.12
N ASN A 978 -5.78 -35.78 -13.25
CA ASN A 978 -5.08 -35.16 -12.12
C ASN A 978 -5.56 -35.73 -10.75
N GLY A 979 -6.40 -36.77 -10.77
CA GLY A 979 -6.95 -37.39 -9.57
C GLY A 979 -8.42 -37.06 -9.31
N GLY A 980 -9.10 -36.38 -10.26
CA GLY A 980 -10.54 -36.19 -10.24
C GLY A 980 -11.33 -37.49 -10.44
N GLU A 981 -10.81 -38.46 -11.21
CA GLU A 981 -11.40 -39.79 -11.33
C GLU A 981 -10.81 -40.73 -10.26
N LEU A 982 -11.68 -41.36 -9.46
CA LEU A 982 -11.29 -42.31 -8.43
C LEU A 982 -11.25 -43.72 -9.03
N PRO A 983 -10.09 -44.43 -9.03
CA PRO A 983 -10.02 -45.80 -9.52
C PRO A 983 -10.96 -46.72 -8.75
N GLN A 984 -11.66 -47.63 -9.43
CA GLN A 984 -12.70 -48.49 -8.81
C GLN A 984 -12.18 -49.26 -7.58
N ALA A 985 -10.96 -49.79 -7.63
CA ALA A 985 -10.36 -50.51 -6.52
C ALA A 985 -10.17 -49.64 -5.25
N ILE A 986 -10.04 -48.32 -5.41
CA ILE A 986 -9.97 -47.35 -4.31
C ILE A 986 -11.37 -46.87 -3.93
N ALA A 987 -12.27 -46.68 -4.90
CA ALA A 987 -13.67 -46.32 -4.66
C ALA A 987 -14.44 -47.39 -3.85
N ASP A 988 -14.07 -48.66 -4.00
CA ASP A 988 -14.65 -49.79 -3.26
C ASP A 988 -14.17 -49.87 -1.79
N LEU A 989 -13.17 -49.07 -1.39
CA LEU A 989 -12.68 -49.05 -0.02
C LEU A 989 -13.72 -48.41 0.92
N THR A 990 -13.87 -49.02 2.09
CA THR A 990 -14.73 -48.56 3.19
C THR A 990 -13.96 -48.38 4.49
N ASP A 991 -12.64 -48.55 4.43
CA ASP A 991 -11.76 -48.57 5.59
C ASP A 991 -10.72 -47.45 5.56
N VAL A 992 -10.94 -46.41 4.74
CA VAL A 992 -10.09 -45.22 4.72
C VAL A 992 -10.38 -44.38 5.96
N ILE A 993 -9.33 -43.93 6.65
CA ILE A 993 -9.45 -43.12 7.87
C ILE A 993 -8.90 -41.71 7.70
N GLU A 994 -8.14 -41.45 6.64
CA GLU A 994 -7.43 -40.19 6.46
C GLU A 994 -7.17 -39.89 4.98
N LEU A 995 -7.52 -38.68 4.54
CA LEU A 995 -6.92 -38.07 3.34
C LEU A 995 -5.58 -37.46 3.76
N SER A 996 -4.48 -38.14 3.45
CA SER A 996 -3.19 -37.89 4.08
C SER A 996 -2.44 -36.70 3.46
N ALA A 997 -2.27 -36.71 2.14
CA ALA A 997 -1.55 -35.66 1.41
C ALA A 997 -1.99 -35.59 -0.05
N SER A 998 -1.75 -34.45 -0.68
CA SER A 998 -1.87 -34.24 -2.12
C SER A 998 -0.54 -33.74 -2.66
N SER A 999 -0.18 -34.12 -3.88
CA SER A 999 0.83 -33.38 -4.66
C SER A 999 0.06 -32.48 -5.63
N ALA A 1000 0.71 -31.81 -6.59
CA ALA A 1000 -0.03 -30.92 -7.50
C ALA A 1000 -1.11 -31.65 -8.33
N LYS A 1001 -0.98 -32.97 -8.56
CA LYS A 1001 -1.87 -33.77 -9.43
C LYS A 1001 -2.11 -35.21 -8.97
N ALA A 1002 -1.96 -35.46 -7.67
CA ALA A 1002 -2.21 -36.78 -7.09
C ALA A 1002 -2.63 -36.66 -5.64
N PHE A 1003 -3.25 -37.72 -5.13
CA PHE A 1003 -3.68 -37.84 -3.74
C PHE A 1003 -3.17 -39.12 -3.12
N THR A 1004 -3.05 -39.13 -1.79
CA THR A 1004 -2.81 -40.33 -0.99
C THR A 1004 -3.77 -40.37 0.20
N ALA A 1005 -4.22 -41.57 0.54
CA ALA A 1005 -5.08 -41.80 1.68
C ALA A 1005 -4.57 -42.98 2.53
N LYS A 1006 -4.77 -42.91 3.84
CA LYS A 1006 -4.40 -43.96 4.79
C LYS A 1006 -5.62 -44.77 5.20
N ARG A 1007 -5.48 -46.09 5.16
CA ARG A 1007 -6.48 -47.06 5.60
C ARG A 1007 -6.35 -47.36 7.09
N ILE A 1008 -7.39 -47.92 7.70
CA ILE A 1008 -7.38 -48.38 9.10
C ILE A 1008 -6.27 -49.40 9.38
N THR A 1009 -5.84 -50.13 8.34
CA THR A 1009 -4.72 -51.08 8.41
C THR A 1009 -3.35 -50.41 8.49
N GLY A 1010 -3.28 -49.08 8.36
CA GLY A 1010 -2.06 -48.28 8.27
C GLY A 1010 -1.49 -48.19 6.85
N GLN A 1011 -2.05 -48.91 5.88
CA GLN A 1011 -1.58 -48.92 4.48
C GLN A 1011 -2.01 -47.68 3.72
N LEU A 1012 -1.18 -47.27 2.77
CA LEU A 1012 -1.45 -46.15 1.87
C LEU A 1012 -2.04 -46.62 0.54
N VAL A 1013 -2.94 -45.82 0.00
CA VAL A 1013 -3.37 -45.88 -1.40
C VAL A 1013 -3.10 -44.52 -2.05
N ALA A 1014 -2.77 -44.53 -3.34
CA ALA A 1014 -2.53 -43.32 -4.12
C ALA A 1014 -3.26 -43.38 -5.45
N TRP A 1015 -3.67 -42.23 -5.97
CA TRP A 1015 -4.28 -42.08 -7.29
C TRP A 1015 -4.00 -40.69 -7.89
N GLY A 1016 -4.26 -40.55 -9.19
CA GLY A 1016 -3.93 -39.37 -9.99
C GLY A 1016 -2.74 -39.63 -10.90
N SER A 1017 -2.01 -38.57 -11.26
CA SER A 1017 -0.92 -38.68 -12.24
C SER A 1017 0.30 -39.44 -11.68
N GLU A 1018 0.77 -40.46 -12.40
CA GLU A 1018 1.95 -41.26 -12.06
C GLU A 1018 3.19 -40.39 -11.80
N SER A 1019 3.47 -39.44 -12.70
CA SER A 1019 4.62 -38.52 -12.59
C SER A 1019 4.55 -37.55 -11.39
N PHE A 1020 3.44 -37.56 -10.67
CA PHE A 1020 3.17 -36.75 -9.47
C PHE A 1020 2.95 -37.62 -8.22
N GLY A 1021 3.24 -38.93 -8.31
CA GLY A 1021 3.09 -39.88 -7.20
C GLY A 1021 1.73 -40.56 -7.10
N GLY A 1022 0.88 -40.45 -8.13
CA GLY A 1022 -0.42 -41.13 -8.20
C GLY A 1022 -0.33 -42.66 -8.31
N THR A 1023 0.86 -43.20 -8.53
CA THR A 1023 1.14 -44.64 -8.44
C THR A 1023 2.15 -44.87 -7.32
N ILE A 1024 1.77 -45.68 -6.34
CA ILE A 1024 2.60 -46.00 -5.17
C ILE A 1024 3.41 -47.27 -5.43
N ASP A 1025 4.67 -47.29 -4.97
CA ASP A 1025 5.50 -48.49 -5.04
C ASP A 1025 4.89 -49.63 -4.19
N PRO A 1026 4.81 -50.88 -4.70
CA PRO A 1026 4.23 -52.01 -3.97
C PRO A 1026 4.84 -52.26 -2.59
N VAL A 1027 6.14 -52.03 -2.42
CA VAL A 1027 6.82 -52.19 -1.12
C VAL A 1027 6.31 -51.15 -0.12
N ILE A 1028 6.05 -49.93 -0.57
CA ILE A 1028 5.50 -48.86 0.27
C ILE A 1028 4.03 -49.12 0.58
N ALA A 1029 3.24 -49.61 -0.39
CA ALA A 1029 1.82 -49.92 -0.23
C ALA A 1029 1.55 -51.03 0.83
N GLU A 1030 2.51 -51.93 1.05
CA GLU A 1030 2.43 -52.99 2.07
C GLU A 1030 2.82 -52.52 3.49
N LEU A 1031 3.35 -51.30 3.65
CA LEU A 1031 3.70 -50.76 4.96
C LEU A 1031 2.46 -50.44 5.78
N LYS A 1032 2.47 -50.83 7.05
CA LYS A 1032 1.35 -50.64 8.00
C LYS A 1032 1.69 -49.67 9.13
N ASP A 1033 2.95 -49.25 9.18
CA ASP A 1033 3.53 -48.44 10.23
C ASP A 1033 3.73 -46.99 9.79
N ILE A 1034 2.90 -46.49 8.87
CA ILE A 1034 2.96 -45.09 8.41
C ILE A 1034 2.33 -44.16 9.46
N VAL A 1035 3.09 -43.16 9.87
CA VAL A 1035 2.63 -42.11 10.80
C VAL A 1035 2.05 -40.93 10.03
N GLU A 1036 2.77 -40.44 9.02
CA GLU A 1036 2.40 -39.27 8.23
C GLU A 1036 2.91 -39.38 6.79
N VAL A 1037 2.29 -38.61 5.90
CA VAL A 1037 2.74 -38.41 4.52
C VAL A 1037 2.84 -36.91 4.25
N SER A 1038 3.96 -36.49 3.69
CA SER A 1038 4.21 -35.14 3.17
C SER A 1038 4.36 -35.18 1.67
N SER A 1039 4.29 -34.03 1.02
CA SER A 1039 4.40 -33.91 -0.43
C SER A 1039 5.25 -32.73 -0.86
N THR A 1040 5.90 -32.89 -2.00
CA THR A 1040 6.31 -31.79 -2.90
C THR A 1040 5.23 -31.62 -3.98
N ALA A 1041 5.46 -30.74 -4.95
CA ALA A 1041 4.58 -30.64 -6.10
C ALA A 1041 4.50 -31.95 -6.90
N ASN A 1042 5.51 -32.84 -6.88
CA ASN A 1042 5.58 -34.02 -7.75
C ASN A 1042 5.93 -35.35 -7.04
N ALA A 1043 6.09 -35.35 -5.72
CA ALA A 1043 6.49 -36.54 -4.97
C ALA A 1043 5.85 -36.57 -3.59
N PHE A 1044 5.84 -37.75 -2.99
CA PHE A 1044 5.40 -37.98 -1.61
C PHE A 1044 6.52 -38.59 -0.78
N ALA A 1045 6.51 -38.30 0.51
CA ALA A 1045 7.39 -38.91 1.50
C ALA A 1045 6.56 -39.39 2.70
N ALA A 1046 6.61 -40.69 2.99
CA ALA A 1046 5.93 -41.30 4.12
C ALA A 1046 6.92 -41.59 5.25
N ARG A 1047 6.64 -41.04 6.44
CA ARG A 1047 7.41 -41.33 7.66
C ARG A 1047 6.77 -42.48 8.43
N ARG A 1048 7.62 -43.40 8.87
CA ARG A 1048 7.25 -44.62 9.60
C ARG A 1048 7.36 -44.43 11.11
N THR A 1049 6.71 -45.28 11.90
CA THR A 1049 6.79 -45.27 13.38
C THR A 1049 8.20 -45.49 13.90
N ASN A 1050 9.03 -46.22 13.14
CA ASN A 1050 10.44 -46.43 13.44
C ASN A 1050 11.35 -45.26 13.03
N GLY A 1051 10.80 -44.13 12.58
CA GLY A 1051 11.56 -42.94 12.19
C GLY A 1051 12.24 -43.01 10.82
N ARG A 1052 12.04 -44.09 10.04
CA ARG A 1052 12.48 -44.15 8.64
C ARG A 1052 11.52 -43.43 7.71
N VAL A 1053 12.04 -42.95 6.58
CA VAL A 1053 11.25 -42.29 5.54
C VAL A 1053 11.35 -43.08 4.23
N MET A 1054 10.22 -43.21 3.54
CA MET A 1054 10.11 -43.75 2.18
C MET A 1054 9.56 -42.67 1.26
N ALA A 1055 10.04 -42.55 0.01
CA ALA A 1055 9.48 -41.60 -0.95
C ALA A 1055 9.16 -42.28 -2.28
N TRP A 1056 8.24 -41.67 -3.03
CA TRP A 1056 7.88 -42.07 -4.40
C TRP A 1056 7.39 -40.86 -5.20
N GLY A 1057 7.24 -41.04 -6.52
CA GLY A 1057 6.94 -39.96 -7.47
C GLY A 1057 8.19 -39.53 -8.24
N SER A 1058 8.26 -38.27 -8.66
CA SER A 1058 9.38 -37.76 -9.47
C SER A 1058 10.72 -37.88 -8.73
N GLU A 1059 11.68 -38.65 -9.29
CA GLU A 1059 13.01 -38.84 -8.69
C GLU A 1059 13.74 -37.52 -8.45
N LEU A 1060 13.67 -36.57 -9.40
CA LEU A 1060 14.37 -35.28 -9.32
C LEU A 1060 13.75 -34.32 -8.29
N ASN A 1061 12.48 -34.52 -7.94
CA ASN A 1061 11.69 -33.61 -7.09
C ASN A 1061 11.35 -34.25 -5.74
N GLY A 1062 12.23 -35.14 -5.24
CA GLY A 1062 12.16 -35.71 -3.90
C GLY A 1062 11.65 -37.15 -3.82
N GLY A 1063 11.18 -37.74 -4.93
CA GLY A 1063 10.69 -39.13 -4.97
C GLY A 1063 11.78 -40.19 -4.77
N LYS A 1064 13.05 -39.80 -4.80
CA LYS A 1064 14.21 -40.67 -4.53
C LYS A 1064 14.99 -40.16 -3.32
N ILE A 1065 15.03 -40.96 -2.27
CA ILE A 1065 15.76 -40.64 -1.04
C ILE A 1065 17.24 -41.06 -1.18
N PRO A 1066 18.20 -40.21 -0.81
CA PRO A 1066 19.61 -40.60 -0.69
C PRO A 1066 19.82 -41.76 0.30
N PRO A 1067 20.68 -42.75 0.02
CA PRO A 1067 20.85 -43.94 0.86
C PRO A 1067 21.15 -43.63 2.33
N GLU A 1068 21.93 -42.60 2.61
CA GLU A 1068 22.29 -42.15 3.95
C GLU A 1068 21.09 -41.62 4.74
N ILE A 1069 20.13 -40.97 4.08
CA ILE A 1069 18.88 -40.49 4.70
C ILE A 1069 17.90 -41.66 4.83
N ALA A 1070 17.83 -42.56 3.85
CA ALA A 1070 16.94 -43.72 3.86
C ALA A 1070 17.22 -44.71 5.01
N LEU A 1071 18.44 -44.69 5.55
CA LEU A 1071 18.86 -45.51 6.69
C LEU A 1071 18.59 -44.87 8.06
N MET A 1072 18.28 -43.57 8.12
CA MET A 1072 17.99 -42.87 9.38
C MET A 1072 16.69 -43.36 10.01
N ASP A 1073 16.69 -43.63 11.31
CA ASP A 1073 15.56 -44.14 12.11
C ASP A 1073 15.14 -43.16 13.23
N ASP A 1074 15.57 -41.91 13.10
CA ASP A 1074 15.32 -40.84 14.06
C ASP A 1074 14.60 -39.64 13.44
N ILE A 1075 13.99 -39.76 12.26
CA ILE A 1075 13.17 -38.70 11.68
C ILE A 1075 11.84 -38.59 12.44
N VAL A 1076 11.41 -37.37 12.74
CA VAL A 1076 10.17 -37.06 13.48
C VAL A 1076 9.19 -36.18 12.72
N GLN A 1077 9.67 -35.44 11.72
CA GLN A 1077 8.86 -34.59 10.86
C GLN A 1077 9.46 -34.59 9.46
N VAL A 1078 8.63 -34.61 8.43
CA VAL A 1078 9.01 -34.33 7.04
C VAL A 1078 8.13 -33.21 6.51
N CYS A 1079 8.70 -32.21 5.83
CA CYS A 1079 7.93 -31.19 5.10
C CYS A 1079 8.49 -31.01 3.69
N GLY A 1080 7.63 -30.63 2.74
CA GLY A 1080 8.02 -30.40 1.35
C GLY A 1080 7.87 -28.94 0.94
N SER A 1081 8.86 -28.42 0.22
CA SER A 1081 8.71 -27.26 -0.66
C SER A 1081 8.20 -27.74 -2.03
N SER A 1082 8.12 -26.85 -3.02
CA SER A 1082 7.65 -27.22 -4.36
C SER A 1082 8.43 -28.40 -4.97
N LEU A 1083 9.75 -28.52 -4.75
CA LEU A 1083 10.59 -29.56 -5.40
C LEU A 1083 11.61 -30.25 -4.47
N ALA A 1084 11.57 -30.01 -3.16
CA ALA A 1084 12.49 -30.62 -2.20
C ALA A 1084 11.79 -31.00 -0.90
N PHE A 1085 12.40 -31.89 -0.13
CA PHE A 1085 11.98 -32.23 1.21
C PHE A 1085 13.04 -31.82 2.23
N ALA A 1086 12.58 -31.44 3.42
CA ALA A 1086 13.38 -31.30 4.62
C ALA A 1086 12.80 -32.18 5.73
N ALA A 1087 13.66 -32.75 6.56
CA ALA A 1087 13.27 -33.64 7.63
C ALA A 1087 13.98 -33.32 8.94
N LEU A 1088 13.20 -33.23 10.01
CA LEU A 1088 13.65 -33.00 11.37
C LEU A 1088 13.98 -34.33 12.05
N ARG A 1089 15.13 -34.38 12.71
CA ARG A 1089 15.58 -35.52 13.50
C ARG A 1089 15.28 -35.31 14.99
N LYS A 1090 15.12 -36.40 15.75
CA LYS A 1090 14.88 -36.40 17.21
C LYS A 1090 15.89 -35.54 17.96
N ASN A 1091 17.17 -35.59 17.56
CA ASN A 1091 18.25 -34.82 18.17
C ASN A 1091 18.21 -33.30 17.86
N GLY A 1092 17.23 -32.82 17.09
CA GLY A 1092 17.07 -31.41 16.72
C GLY A 1092 17.93 -30.96 15.53
N THR A 1093 18.49 -31.88 14.74
CA THR A 1093 19.17 -31.58 13.48
C THR A 1093 18.26 -31.78 12.26
N VAL A 1094 18.63 -31.22 11.11
CA VAL A 1094 17.84 -31.29 9.87
C VAL A 1094 18.63 -31.95 8.74
N VAL A 1095 17.95 -32.74 7.92
CA VAL A 1095 18.45 -33.27 6.64
C VAL A 1095 17.50 -32.87 5.52
N ALA A 1096 18.00 -32.77 4.29
CA ALA A 1096 17.18 -32.40 3.13
C ALA A 1096 17.58 -33.22 1.89
N TRP A 1097 16.65 -33.35 0.94
CA TRP A 1097 16.90 -33.97 -0.36
C TRP A 1097 15.94 -33.44 -1.43
N GLY A 1098 16.22 -33.76 -2.69
CA GLY A 1098 15.51 -33.24 -3.86
C GLY A 1098 16.27 -32.09 -4.51
N ASN A 1099 15.56 -31.11 -5.07
CA ASN A 1099 16.21 -30.02 -5.80
C ASN A 1099 16.94 -29.05 -4.84
N ALA A 1100 18.26 -28.91 -5.00
CA ALA A 1100 19.09 -28.05 -4.14
C ALA A 1100 18.65 -26.57 -4.16
N ASN A 1101 18.22 -26.04 -5.31
CA ASN A 1101 17.75 -24.65 -5.42
C ASN A 1101 16.45 -24.39 -4.64
N TYR A 1102 15.70 -25.45 -4.32
CA TYR A 1102 14.45 -25.39 -3.56
C TYR A 1102 14.64 -25.83 -2.10
N GLY A 1103 15.89 -25.87 -1.62
CA GLY A 1103 16.26 -26.20 -0.26
C GLY A 1103 16.63 -27.67 -0.01
N GLY A 1104 16.86 -28.46 -1.08
CA GLY A 1104 17.27 -29.85 -0.99
C GLY A 1104 18.71 -30.10 -0.52
N ASP A 1105 19.49 -29.04 -0.25
CA ASP A 1105 20.83 -29.13 0.35
C ASP A 1105 20.93 -28.20 1.57
N VAL A 1106 21.28 -28.78 2.72
CA VAL A 1106 21.45 -28.10 4.01
C VAL A 1106 22.91 -28.08 4.48
N SER A 1107 23.84 -28.64 3.71
CA SER A 1107 25.25 -28.73 4.07
C SER A 1107 25.89 -27.38 4.45
N PRO A 1108 25.57 -26.24 3.78
CA PRO A 1108 26.09 -24.93 4.17
C PRO A 1108 25.61 -24.40 5.52
N LEU A 1109 24.56 -25.00 6.10
CA LEU A 1109 23.86 -24.53 7.30
C LEU A 1109 23.85 -25.54 8.44
N ALA A 1110 24.65 -26.61 8.35
CA ALA A 1110 24.67 -27.71 9.32
C ALA A 1110 24.85 -27.23 10.77
N ASP A 1111 25.73 -26.24 10.99
CA ASP A 1111 26.00 -25.67 12.33
C ASP A 1111 24.84 -24.81 12.86
N GLN A 1112 23.97 -24.31 11.96
CA GLN A 1112 22.81 -23.49 12.32
C GLN A 1112 21.55 -24.34 12.52
N LEU A 1113 21.40 -25.43 11.78
CA LEU A 1113 20.23 -26.32 11.85
C LEU A 1113 20.36 -27.34 12.98
N VAL A 1114 20.52 -26.81 14.20
CA VAL A 1114 20.59 -27.54 15.47
C VAL A 1114 19.53 -27.02 16.44
N LYS A 1115 19.10 -27.86 17.39
CA LYS A 1115 18.02 -27.57 18.35
C LYS A 1115 16.70 -27.16 17.69
N VAL A 1116 16.47 -27.60 16.46
CA VAL A 1116 15.24 -27.35 15.71
C VAL A 1116 14.08 -28.08 16.40
N GLN A 1117 12.95 -27.39 16.56
CA GLN A 1117 11.72 -27.95 17.12
C GLN A 1117 10.63 -28.12 16.06
N ALA A 1118 10.60 -27.25 15.06
CA ALA A 1118 9.59 -27.25 14.01
C ALA A 1118 10.18 -26.82 12.67
N LEU A 1119 9.78 -27.51 11.61
CA LEU A 1119 10.05 -27.15 10.22
C LEU A 1119 8.79 -26.70 9.49
N TYR A 1120 8.86 -25.55 8.85
CA TYR A 1120 7.83 -25.01 7.97
C TYR A 1120 8.35 -24.92 6.54
N SER A 1121 7.43 -24.94 5.58
CA SER A 1121 7.69 -24.87 4.15
C SER A 1121 7.19 -23.55 3.57
N GLY A 1122 8.01 -22.90 2.75
CA GLY A 1122 7.56 -21.92 1.75
C GLY A 1122 7.50 -22.57 0.35
N HIS A 1123 7.27 -21.75 -0.69
CA HIS A 1123 7.21 -22.25 -2.07
C HIS A 1123 8.53 -22.91 -2.52
N ALA A 1124 9.66 -22.22 -2.35
CA ALA A 1124 11.00 -22.73 -2.71
C ALA A 1124 12.02 -22.56 -1.56
N SER A 1125 11.51 -22.54 -0.33
CA SER A 1125 12.27 -22.26 0.88
C SER A 1125 11.75 -23.07 2.07
N PHE A 1126 12.56 -23.15 3.11
CA PHE A 1126 12.21 -23.77 4.38
C PHE A 1126 12.56 -22.83 5.54
N ILE A 1127 11.86 -23.03 6.65
CA ILE A 1127 12.01 -22.24 7.88
C ILE A 1127 12.11 -23.22 9.05
N ALA A 1128 13.12 -23.05 9.90
CA ALA A 1128 13.29 -23.79 11.14
C ALA A 1128 13.13 -22.87 12.36
N LEU A 1129 12.20 -23.24 13.25
CA LEU A 1129 12.12 -22.66 14.60
C LEU A 1129 12.95 -23.51 15.56
N THR A 1130 13.79 -22.85 16.35
CA THR A 1130 14.74 -23.50 17.25
C THR A 1130 14.44 -23.20 18.72
N ALA A 1131 14.80 -24.13 19.61
CA ALA A 1131 14.59 -23.99 21.04
C ALA A 1131 15.38 -22.84 21.69
N ASP A 1132 16.41 -22.31 21.00
CA ASP A 1132 17.18 -21.14 21.44
C ASP A 1132 16.73 -19.82 20.78
N GLY A 1133 15.52 -19.81 20.21
CA GLY A 1133 14.86 -18.60 19.74
C GLY A 1133 15.36 -18.08 18.39
N ARG A 1134 16.11 -18.88 17.63
CA ARG A 1134 16.50 -18.53 16.25
C ARG A 1134 15.45 -19.00 15.26
N VAL A 1135 15.29 -18.20 14.20
CA VAL A 1135 14.56 -18.56 12.97
C VAL A 1135 15.61 -18.71 11.87
N VAL A 1136 15.79 -19.93 11.35
CA VAL A 1136 16.77 -20.23 10.30
C VAL A 1136 16.04 -20.51 9.01
N THR A 1137 16.40 -19.83 7.92
CA THR A 1137 15.79 -20.01 6.60
C THR A 1137 16.81 -20.51 5.59
N TRP A 1138 16.35 -21.27 4.59
CA TRP A 1138 17.18 -21.70 3.45
C TRP A 1138 16.34 -22.03 2.23
N GLY A 1139 17.01 -22.26 1.09
CA GLY A 1139 16.39 -22.40 -0.23
C GLY A 1139 16.63 -21.17 -1.09
N ASP A 1140 15.74 -20.90 -2.04
CA ASP A 1140 15.89 -19.76 -2.94
C ASP A 1140 15.57 -18.44 -2.22
N PRO A 1141 16.52 -17.47 -2.18
CA PRO A 1141 16.32 -16.19 -1.51
C PRO A 1141 15.12 -15.39 -2.03
N ARG A 1142 14.77 -15.51 -3.32
CA ARG A 1142 13.63 -14.81 -3.95
C ARG A 1142 12.29 -15.26 -3.40
N PHE A 1143 12.25 -16.43 -2.78
CA PHE A 1143 11.08 -17.07 -2.21
C PHE A 1143 11.16 -17.17 -0.68
N GLY A 1144 11.92 -16.28 -0.03
CA GLY A 1144 12.04 -16.20 1.42
C GLY A 1144 13.12 -17.11 2.02
N GLY A 1145 14.00 -17.70 1.20
CA GLY A 1145 15.14 -18.51 1.67
C GLY A 1145 16.18 -17.73 2.48
N ASP A 1146 16.20 -16.40 2.40
CA ASP A 1146 17.10 -15.52 3.14
C ASP A 1146 16.33 -14.53 4.03
N SER A 1147 16.51 -14.67 5.34
CA SER A 1147 15.92 -13.80 6.38
C SER A 1147 16.94 -12.91 7.07
N SER A 1148 18.19 -12.83 6.57
CA SER A 1148 19.30 -12.11 7.22
C SER A 1148 18.96 -10.65 7.53
N ALA A 1149 18.25 -9.97 6.63
CA ALA A 1149 17.87 -8.56 6.76
C ALA A 1149 16.93 -8.27 7.94
N VAL A 1150 16.25 -9.29 8.49
CA VAL A 1150 15.23 -9.12 9.53
C VAL A 1150 15.53 -9.90 10.81
N GLN A 1151 16.72 -10.49 10.95
CA GLN A 1151 17.08 -11.35 12.09
C GLN A 1151 16.93 -10.67 13.45
N ASP A 1152 17.22 -9.36 13.56
CA ASP A 1152 17.07 -8.60 14.81
C ASP A 1152 15.61 -8.51 15.29
N ARG A 1153 14.65 -8.71 14.39
CA ARG A 1153 13.21 -8.74 14.68
C ARG A 1153 12.67 -10.16 14.86
N LEU A 1154 13.41 -11.19 14.43
CA LEU A 1154 12.99 -12.60 14.56
C LEU A 1154 13.55 -13.24 15.83
N ARG A 1155 14.84 -13.00 16.12
CA ARG A 1155 15.57 -13.72 17.16
C ARG A 1155 15.01 -13.41 18.55
N GLY A 1156 14.55 -14.46 19.23
CA GLY A 1156 13.96 -14.39 20.58
C GLY A 1156 12.58 -13.74 20.63
N GLN A 1157 11.95 -13.50 19.47
CA GLN A 1157 10.66 -12.82 19.37
C GLN A 1157 9.60 -13.64 18.63
N VAL A 1158 10.01 -14.73 17.97
CA VAL A 1158 9.13 -15.72 17.35
C VAL A 1158 9.42 -17.07 18.01
N SER A 1159 8.52 -17.52 18.88
CA SER A 1159 8.74 -18.72 19.69
C SER A 1159 7.86 -19.89 19.27
N TYR A 1160 8.39 -21.10 19.41
CA TYR A 1160 7.60 -22.33 19.26
C TYR A 1160 6.66 -22.57 20.46
N LEU A 1161 7.15 -22.29 21.66
CA LEU A 1161 6.37 -22.36 22.89
C LEU A 1161 5.63 -21.04 23.13
N ALA A 1162 4.41 -21.13 23.63
CA ALA A 1162 3.57 -19.97 23.90
C ALA A 1162 4.01 -19.24 25.16
N SER A 1163 4.02 -17.92 25.10
CA SER A 1163 4.25 -17.05 26.26
C SER A 1163 2.91 -16.69 26.92
N PRO A 1164 2.92 -16.13 28.14
CA PRO A 1164 1.70 -15.62 28.75
C PRO A 1164 0.97 -14.58 27.89
N VAL A 1165 1.73 -13.77 27.14
CA VAL A 1165 1.21 -12.72 26.25
C VAL A 1165 0.52 -13.34 25.04
N SER A 1166 1.17 -14.28 24.34
CA SER A 1166 0.59 -14.89 23.14
C SER A 1166 -0.65 -15.74 23.48
N ARG A 1167 -0.64 -16.42 24.63
CA ARG A 1167 -1.83 -17.12 25.17
C ARG A 1167 -2.96 -16.16 25.51
N GLY A 1168 -2.64 -14.97 26.03
CA GLY A 1168 -3.59 -13.90 26.30
C GLY A 1168 -4.28 -13.36 25.05
N LEU A 1169 -3.51 -13.13 23.98
CA LEU A 1169 -4.05 -12.75 22.67
C LEU A 1169 -4.97 -13.84 22.10
N ALA A 1170 -4.56 -15.11 22.20
CA ALA A 1170 -5.40 -16.23 21.79
C ALA A 1170 -6.70 -16.32 22.59
N LEU A 1171 -6.65 -16.07 23.91
CA LEU A 1171 -7.83 -16.00 24.77
C LEU A 1171 -8.80 -14.89 24.34
N LYS A 1172 -8.28 -13.71 23.98
CA LYS A 1172 -9.08 -12.58 23.47
C LYS A 1172 -9.83 -12.96 22.19
N ALA A 1173 -9.13 -13.57 21.23
CA ALA A 1173 -9.73 -14.06 19.99
C ALA A 1173 -10.77 -15.17 20.23
N ARG A 1174 -10.53 -16.07 21.19
CA ARG A 1174 -11.48 -17.12 21.55
C ARG A 1174 -12.77 -16.53 22.11
N ARG A 1175 -12.67 -15.56 23.02
CA ARG A 1175 -13.83 -14.86 23.60
C ARG A 1175 -14.69 -14.18 22.54
N PHE A 1176 -14.06 -13.58 21.53
CA PHE A 1176 -14.78 -13.03 20.40
C PHE A 1176 -15.60 -14.11 19.65
N LYS A 1177 -14.98 -15.26 19.36
CA LYS A 1177 -15.64 -16.40 18.70
C LYS A 1177 -16.78 -16.99 19.52
N GLU A 1178 -16.65 -17.02 20.84
CA GLU A 1178 -17.67 -17.52 21.77
C GLU A 1178 -18.84 -16.53 21.98
N GLY A 1179 -18.55 -15.22 22.05
CA GLY A 1179 -19.55 -14.17 22.26
C GLY A 1179 -20.38 -13.81 21.02
N GLY A 1180 -19.92 -14.20 19.83
CA GLY A 1180 -20.64 -14.02 18.56
C GLY A 1180 -21.57 -15.19 18.17
N ARG A 1181 -21.71 -16.21 19.01
CA ARG A 1181 -22.58 -17.39 18.80
C ARG A 1181 -23.95 -17.25 19.45
#